data_AF-A0A956UQ34-F1
#
_entry.id   AF-A0A956UQ34-F1
#
_cell.length_a   1.000
_cell.length_b   1.000
_cell.length_c   1.000
_cell.angle_alpha   90.00
_cell.angle_beta   90.00
_cell.angle_gamma   90.00
#
_symmetry.space_group_name_H-M   'P 1'
#
loop_
_entity.id
_entity.type
_entity.pdbx_description
1 polymer ?
#
loop_
_entity_poly.entity_id
_entity_poly.type
_entity_poly.pdbx_seq_one_letter_code
_entity_poly.pdbx_strand_id
1 'polypeptide(L)'
;SEAARSFGNDALYVEEFIPRARHIEVQVLGDSAGSVLHLGERECSVQRRYQKLIEIAPAPGLPAELRESITKAAVRIAQQVGYQNLGTFEFLLEAAPGGPGRFVFIEANARLQVEHTVTEEVTGIDLVQAQIRLADGATLADLGLVVEDAPRIRGYAIQARVNMETIGKDGTPHPASGTLALYQPPGGPGIRTDGFGYSGYRTNTLYDSLLAKVIAHTSADDFPAAARRLSRALGEFQVAGLDTNIPFLRAILDHEDFGAARITTRWVDEHVAELAEAVASVQSSAPGAETDRDGFAGARVDSRDPLALFAHDASVKAASAVAAEPRVDPLAKAPQGTTAVVAPIQGTIVSLDVAVGDEVRAGQQVAVVEAMKMEHVILAEHSGIVRDVTMAVGDVVRAGYPLAFIEEAEVEGGELHQDTAIDPDYIRPDLQETIERHSHTLDENRPEAVAKRHARGYRMPRENIGQLVDEGSFKEYWPLIVARQHQRYDMETLRKDTPADGLIAGTASINGHLFDDERSRAIVVHYDYTVLAGTQGGRNHYKQDRMYELANRFRLPVVLFGEGGGGRPGDDYTGPRVAFDTDTFTTFSQLSGLVPLIAVINGRTFAGNTALVACCDVIIATEGSTVAMGGPAMIEGGGLGVYTPEEVGPMEFQVPNGVVDILARDEEEAVDIAKKYLSYFQGPIDDWEANDQRPLRHVVPENRLRLYDMREIIRTIADRDSVLEIREKFGVGVITAFIRVEGRPMGVIANNPHHLAGAIDSDGADKGARFIQLCDAFDIPVLSLMDCPGMMVGPDVERTALVRHCVRMFNAGANLTTPLFGVVVRKAYGLGVQAMCGASSLVGFFTVAWPTAEFAGMNIEGSVKLGYRKELAAIEDPEERRLEFENRVARAYENAKAINASAGGGIDDVIDPAATRDWIAQSLRRMPPVPQRTEKKYPYIDTW
;
A
#
# COMPACT_ATOMS: atom_id res chain seq x y z
N SER A 1 -22.83 -11.79 8.73
CA SER A 1 -23.34 -12.49 7.52
C SER A 1 -22.25 -13.39 6.95
N GLU A 2 -22.54 -14.23 5.94
CA GLU A 2 -21.49 -14.93 5.17
C GLU A 2 -20.54 -13.95 4.48
N ALA A 3 -21.08 -12.87 3.90
CA ALA A 3 -20.29 -11.81 3.27
C ALA A 3 -19.26 -11.16 4.21
N ALA A 4 -19.64 -10.83 5.45
CA ALA A 4 -18.72 -10.27 6.44
C ALA A 4 -17.54 -11.21 6.76
N ARG A 5 -17.82 -12.52 6.84
CA ARG A 5 -16.82 -13.53 7.18
C ARG A 5 -15.87 -13.83 6.02
N SER A 6 -16.38 -13.81 4.78
CA SER A 6 -15.59 -14.12 3.60
C SER A 6 -14.85 -12.91 3.02
N PHE A 7 -15.40 -11.70 3.17
CA PHE A 7 -14.90 -10.50 2.48
C PHE A 7 -14.68 -9.28 3.39
N GLY A 8 -14.93 -9.37 4.69
CA GLY A 8 -14.77 -8.25 5.63
C GLY A 8 -15.78 -7.11 5.44
N ASN A 9 -16.80 -7.30 4.60
CA ASN A 9 -17.88 -6.36 4.33
C ASN A 9 -19.21 -7.12 4.31
N ASP A 10 -20.18 -6.67 5.10
CA ASP A 10 -21.50 -7.31 5.19
C ASP A 10 -22.52 -6.79 4.18
N ALA A 11 -22.16 -5.77 3.40
CA ALA A 11 -23.00 -5.18 2.36
C ALA A 11 -23.27 -6.21 1.25
N LEU A 12 -24.54 -6.28 0.85
CA LEU A 12 -25.01 -7.08 -0.27
C LEU A 12 -25.66 -6.15 -1.29
N TYR A 13 -25.39 -6.38 -2.57
CA TYR A 13 -26.13 -5.76 -3.66
C TYR A 13 -26.90 -6.83 -4.43
N VAL A 14 -28.00 -6.43 -5.06
CA VAL A 14 -28.87 -7.32 -5.83
C VAL A 14 -28.96 -6.76 -7.24
N GLU A 15 -28.62 -7.59 -8.22
CA GLU A 15 -28.73 -7.26 -9.65
C GLU A 15 -29.92 -7.96 -10.29
N GLU A 16 -30.44 -7.35 -11.35
CA GLU A 16 -31.43 -7.97 -12.20
C GLU A 16 -30.79 -9.13 -13.00
N PHE A 17 -31.39 -10.32 -12.92
CA PHE A 17 -30.94 -11.48 -13.70
C PHE A 17 -31.52 -11.45 -15.12
N ILE A 18 -30.67 -11.41 -16.15
CA ILE A 18 -31.06 -11.47 -17.56
C ILE A 18 -30.85 -12.91 -18.07
N PRO A 19 -31.92 -13.72 -18.27
CA PRO A 19 -31.77 -15.15 -18.52
C PRO A 19 -31.14 -15.52 -19.87
N ARG A 20 -31.36 -14.69 -20.89
CA ARG A 20 -30.87 -14.87 -22.26
C ARG A 20 -30.23 -13.57 -22.73
N ALA A 21 -28.91 -13.50 -22.61
CA ALA A 21 -28.14 -12.33 -23.00
C ALA A 21 -27.02 -12.69 -23.99
N ARG A 22 -26.67 -11.72 -24.82
CA ARG A 22 -25.41 -11.66 -25.56
C ARG A 22 -24.42 -10.84 -24.73
N HIS A 23 -23.18 -11.29 -24.63
CA HIS A 23 -22.10 -10.58 -23.95
C HIS A 23 -21.34 -9.76 -24.98
N ILE A 24 -21.48 -8.43 -24.92
CA ILE A 24 -20.89 -7.47 -25.85
C ILE A 24 -19.87 -6.62 -25.11
N GLU A 25 -18.72 -6.42 -25.73
CA GLU A 25 -17.62 -5.64 -25.15
C GLU A 25 -17.20 -4.53 -26.08
N VAL A 26 -16.71 -3.42 -25.54
CA VAL A 26 -16.14 -2.32 -26.32
C VAL A 26 -14.68 -2.12 -25.93
N GLN A 27 -13.78 -2.19 -26.91
CA GLN A 27 -12.38 -1.82 -26.70
C GLN A 27 -12.25 -0.31 -26.63
N VAL A 28 -11.73 0.21 -25.51
CA VAL A 28 -11.52 1.64 -25.28
C VAL A 28 -10.03 1.93 -25.04
N LEU A 29 -9.58 3.09 -25.50
CA LEU A 29 -8.27 3.68 -25.22
C LEU A 29 -8.48 5.12 -24.72
N GLY A 30 -7.71 5.51 -23.71
CA GLY A 30 -7.62 6.89 -23.25
C GLY A 30 -6.18 7.36 -23.08
N ASP A 31 -5.93 8.66 -23.23
CA ASP A 31 -4.62 9.28 -22.97
C ASP A 31 -4.63 10.23 -21.77
N SER A 32 -3.44 10.64 -21.33
CA SER A 32 -3.26 11.59 -20.22
C SER A 32 -3.77 13.00 -20.53
N ALA A 33 -3.99 13.32 -21.82
CA ALA A 33 -4.58 14.59 -22.26
C ALA A 33 -6.12 14.60 -22.17
N GLY A 34 -6.73 13.49 -21.77
CA GLY A 34 -8.18 13.34 -21.58
C GLY A 34 -8.95 12.94 -22.84
N SER A 35 -8.25 12.56 -23.93
CA SER A 35 -8.89 12.03 -25.13
C SER A 35 -9.23 10.57 -24.95
N VAL A 36 -10.40 10.14 -25.48
CA VAL A 36 -10.88 8.76 -25.41
C VAL A 36 -11.39 8.32 -26.78
N LEU A 37 -11.03 7.11 -27.20
CA LEU A 37 -11.41 6.48 -28.47
C LEU A 37 -11.89 5.03 -28.22
N HIS A 38 -12.80 4.52 -29.06
CA HIS A 38 -13.10 3.09 -29.12
C HIS A 38 -12.59 2.44 -30.41
N LEU A 39 -12.22 1.16 -30.32
CA LEU A 39 -11.77 0.35 -31.47
C LEU A 39 -12.80 -0.69 -31.93
N GLY A 40 -14.05 -0.45 -31.57
CA GLY A 40 -15.18 -1.29 -31.94
C GLY A 40 -15.55 -2.28 -30.84
N GLU A 41 -16.51 -3.14 -31.17
CA GLU A 41 -17.07 -4.10 -30.23
C GLU A 41 -16.65 -5.54 -30.51
N ARG A 42 -16.69 -6.37 -29.46
CA ARG A 42 -16.54 -7.83 -29.53
C ARG A 42 -17.79 -8.51 -29.00
N GLU A 43 -18.02 -9.72 -29.48
CA GLU A 43 -18.99 -10.65 -28.92
C GLU A 43 -18.28 -11.82 -28.25
N CYS A 44 -18.51 -11.96 -26.95
CA CYS A 44 -17.94 -13.00 -26.10
C CYS A 44 -19.03 -13.92 -25.55
N SER A 45 -20.17 -14.06 -26.25
CA SER A 45 -21.33 -14.85 -25.81
C SER A 45 -21.08 -16.35 -25.72
N VAL A 46 -20.06 -16.90 -26.40
CA VAL A 46 -19.72 -18.33 -26.32
C VAL A 46 -18.91 -18.58 -25.05
N GLN A 47 -19.61 -18.92 -23.97
CA GLN A 47 -19.04 -19.15 -22.65
C GLN A 47 -19.56 -20.46 -22.07
N ARG A 48 -18.74 -21.11 -21.23
CA ARG A 48 -19.13 -22.28 -20.43
C ARG A 48 -18.97 -21.94 -18.96
N ARG A 49 -20.05 -21.98 -18.18
CA ARG A 49 -20.02 -21.59 -16.74
C ARG A 49 -19.23 -20.28 -16.53
N TYR A 50 -19.52 -19.27 -17.36
CA TYR A 50 -18.87 -17.94 -17.39
C TYR A 50 -17.40 -17.89 -17.85
N GLN A 51 -16.81 -19.01 -18.28
CA GLN A 51 -15.49 -19.03 -18.94
C GLN A 51 -15.65 -18.79 -20.44
N LYS A 52 -15.03 -17.73 -20.98
CA LYS A 52 -15.02 -17.43 -22.42
C LYS A 52 -14.25 -18.51 -23.21
N LEU A 53 -14.82 -18.99 -24.30
CA LEU A 53 -14.22 -20.02 -25.17
C LEU A 53 -13.92 -19.51 -26.58
N ILE A 54 -14.85 -18.74 -27.16
CA ILE A 54 -14.76 -18.18 -28.51
C ILE A 54 -15.18 -16.72 -28.46
N GLU A 55 -14.36 -15.85 -29.04
CA GLU A 55 -14.61 -14.41 -29.13
C GLU A 55 -14.62 -13.94 -30.59
N ILE A 56 -15.48 -12.98 -30.89
CA ILE A 56 -15.73 -12.52 -32.26
C ILE A 56 -15.61 -10.99 -32.32
N ALA A 57 -14.97 -10.45 -33.36
CA ALA A 57 -14.99 -9.03 -33.67
C ALA A 57 -15.26 -8.81 -35.17
N PRO A 58 -16.11 -7.85 -35.56
CA PRO A 58 -17.15 -7.20 -34.74
C PRO A 58 -18.28 -8.18 -34.36
N ALA A 59 -19.20 -7.76 -33.49
CA ALA A 59 -20.33 -8.60 -33.08
C ALA A 59 -21.28 -8.90 -34.27
N PRO A 60 -21.48 -10.16 -34.68
CA PRO A 60 -22.27 -10.50 -35.85
C PRO A 60 -23.75 -10.22 -35.64
N GLY A 61 -24.44 -9.75 -36.69
CA GLY A 61 -25.88 -9.49 -36.64
C GLY A 61 -26.31 -8.38 -35.67
N LEU A 62 -25.39 -7.54 -35.20
CA LEU A 62 -25.71 -6.38 -34.36
C LEU A 62 -26.10 -5.17 -35.24
N PRO A 63 -27.33 -4.61 -35.10
CA PRO A 63 -27.76 -3.44 -35.86
C PRO A 63 -26.84 -2.23 -35.66
N ALA A 64 -26.63 -1.44 -36.71
CA ALA A 64 -25.70 -0.30 -36.68
C ALA A 64 -26.06 0.73 -35.58
N GLU A 65 -27.34 1.05 -35.41
CA GLU A 65 -27.81 1.99 -34.38
C GLU A 65 -27.52 1.49 -32.96
N LEU A 66 -27.67 0.19 -32.74
CA LEU A 66 -27.41 -0.44 -31.44
C LEU A 66 -25.90 -0.51 -31.15
N ARG A 67 -25.10 -0.86 -32.16
CA ARG A 67 -23.63 -0.80 -32.09
C ARG A 67 -23.16 0.59 -31.67
N GLU A 68 -23.64 1.62 -32.35
CA GLU A 68 -23.30 3.01 -32.05
C GLU A 68 -23.74 3.43 -30.64
N SER A 69 -24.91 2.96 -30.19
CA SER A 69 -25.41 3.25 -28.85
C SER A 69 -24.54 2.62 -27.75
N ILE A 70 -24.11 1.37 -27.94
CA ILE A 70 -23.24 0.66 -26.99
C ILE A 70 -21.84 1.29 -26.95
N THR A 71 -21.24 1.59 -28.11
CA THR A 71 -19.90 2.21 -28.15
C THR A 71 -19.90 3.63 -27.58
N LYS A 72 -20.95 4.43 -27.86
CA LYS A 72 -21.13 5.74 -27.23
C LYS A 72 -21.29 5.66 -25.71
N ALA A 73 -21.99 4.66 -25.20
CA ALA A 73 -22.12 4.45 -23.76
C ALA A 73 -20.76 4.15 -23.12
N ALA A 74 -19.96 3.27 -23.73
CA ALA A 74 -18.60 2.96 -23.26
C ALA A 74 -17.69 4.20 -23.23
N VAL A 75 -17.63 4.96 -24.32
CA VAL A 75 -16.83 6.19 -24.40
C VAL A 75 -17.28 7.21 -23.38
N ARG A 76 -18.59 7.39 -23.18
CA ARG A 76 -19.12 8.33 -22.18
C ARG A 76 -18.70 7.95 -20.76
N ILE A 77 -18.75 6.66 -20.40
CA ILE A 77 -18.30 6.20 -19.08
C ILE A 77 -16.79 6.44 -18.94
N ALA A 78 -16.01 6.06 -19.94
CA ALA A 78 -14.55 6.25 -19.95
C ALA A 78 -14.14 7.73 -19.82
N GLN A 79 -14.80 8.63 -20.53
CA GLN A 79 -14.56 10.07 -20.41
C GLN A 79 -14.88 10.60 -19.00
N GLN A 80 -16.00 10.15 -18.42
CA GLN A 80 -16.44 10.62 -17.10
C GLN A 80 -15.47 10.22 -15.98
N VAL A 81 -14.82 9.07 -16.09
CA VAL A 81 -13.83 8.59 -15.10
C VAL A 81 -12.40 9.02 -15.41
N GLY A 82 -12.18 9.81 -16.48
CA GLY A 82 -10.84 10.21 -16.90
C GLY A 82 -9.96 9.00 -17.27
N TYR A 83 -10.55 8.01 -17.95
CA TYR A 83 -9.91 6.74 -18.25
C TYR A 83 -8.61 6.92 -19.05
N GLN A 84 -7.55 6.21 -18.66
CA GLN A 84 -6.24 6.23 -19.32
C GLN A 84 -5.79 4.82 -19.68
N ASN A 85 -5.00 4.73 -20.75
CA ASN A 85 -4.54 3.47 -21.33
C ASN A 85 -5.70 2.63 -21.91
N LEU A 86 -5.52 1.33 -22.10
CA LEU A 86 -6.53 0.42 -22.66
C LEU A 86 -7.48 -0.12 -21.60
N GLY A 87 -8.72 -0.35 -22.00
CA GLY A 87 -9.72 -1.04 -21.19
C GLY A 87 -10.82 -1.65 -22.03
N THR A 88 -11.56 -2.56 -21.43
CA THR A 88 -12.75 -3.13 -22.02
C THR A 88 -13.98 -2.78 -21.19
N PHE A 89 -15.00 -2.23 -21.84
CA PHE A 89 -16.29 -1.95 -21.23
C PHE A 89 -17.29 -3.01 -21.67
N GLU A 90 -17.82 -3.76 -20.71
CA GLU A 90 -18.65 -4.94 -20.95
C GLU A 90 -20.13 -4.63 -20.74
N PHE A 91 -20.96 -5.22 -21.58
CA PHE A 91 -22.40 -5.05 -21.62
C PHE A 91 -23.10 -6.39 -21.83
N LEU A 92 -24.30 -6.52 -21.25
CA LEU A 92 -25.23 -7.58 -21.59
C LEU A 92 -26.32 -7.02 -22.49
N LEU A 93 -26.51 -7.64 -23.66
CA LEU A 93 -27.58 -7.33 -24.58
C LEU A 93 -28.66 -8.41 -24.50
N GLU A 94 -29.87 -8.04 -24.09
CA GLU A 94 -30.99 -8.98 -23.95
C GLU A 94 -31.42 -9.57 -25.31
N ALA A 95 -31.56 -10.89 -25.39
CA ALA A 95 -32.02 -11.59 -26.58
C ALA A 95 -33.54 -11.82 -26.50
N ALA A 96 -34.33 -10.95 -27.16
CA ALA A 96 -35.80 -10.96 -27.06
C ALA A 96 -36.49 -11.51 -28.35
N PRO A 97 -37.70 -12.10 -28.24
CA PRO A 97 -38.50 -12.49 -29.40
C PRO A 97 -38.96 -11.24 -30.18
N GLY A 98 -38.32 -10.93 -31.31
CA GLY A 98 -38.66 -9.78 -32.17
C GLY A 98 -37.51 -8.81 -32.47
N GLY A 99 -36.33 -9.02 -31.89
CA GLY A 99 -35.13 -8.19 -32.11
C GLY A 99 -34.27 -8.10 -30.86
N PRO A 100 -33.09 -7.44 -30.93
CA PRO A 100 -32.28 -7.20 -29.75
C PRO A 100 -33.04 -6.32 -28.75
N GLY A 101 -33.08 -6.74 -27.49
CA GLY A 101 -33.68 -6.00 -26.39
C GLY A 101 -32.80 -4.85 -25.90
N ARG A 102 -32.99 -4.44 -24.64
CA ARG A 102 -32.12 -3.42 -24.02
C ARG A 102 -30.71 -3.98 -23.81
N PHE A 103 -29.72 -3.09 -23.80
CA PHE A 103 -28.39 -3.40 -23.28
C PHE A 103 -28.20 -2.78 -21.89
N VAL A 104 -27.45 -3.46 -21.03
CA VAL A 104 -27.07 -2.98 -19.70
C VAL A 104 -25.56 -3.08 -19.54
N PHE A 105 -24.97 -2.13 -18.83
CA PHE A 105 -23.55 -2.18 -18.44
C PHE A 105 -23.37 -3.20 -17.32
N ILE A 106 -22.27 -3.97 -17.36
CA ILE A 106 -21.91 -4.88 -16.28
C ILE A 106 -20.63 -4.44 -15.56
N GLU A 107 -19.54 -4.25 -16.30
CA GLU A 107 -18.26 -3.88 -15.71
C GLU A 107 -17.31 -3.23 -16.72
N ALA A 108 -16.24 -2.62 -16.21
CA ALA A 108 -15.13 -2.13 -17.00
C ALA A 108 -13.83 -2.83 -16.54
N ASN A 109 -13.28 -3.67 -17.40
CA ASN A 109 -12.01 -4.35 -17.18
C ASN A 109 -10.86 -3.39 -17.50
N ALA A 110 -10.20 -2.87 -16.46
CA ALA A 110 -9.14 -1.88 -16.58
C ALA A 110 -7.77 -2.45 -16.98
N ARG A 111 -7.75 -3.29 -18.03
CA ARG A 111 -6.59 -4.07 -18.46
C ARG A 111 -6.74 -4.50 -19.92
N LEU A 112 -5.62 -4.87 -20.55
CA LEU A 112 -5.64 -5.59 -21.82
C LEU A 112 -6.29 -6.97 -21.59
N GLN A 113 -7.30 -7.30 -22.39
CA GLN A 113 -7.96 -8.60 -22.33
C GLN A 113 -7.31 -9.62 -23.25
N VAL A 114 -7.49 -10.91 -22.96
CA VAL A 114 -6.83 -12.02 -23.68
C VAL A 114 -7.22 -12.01 -25.17
N GLU A 115 -8.48 -11.67 -25.43
CA GLU A 115 -9.19 -11.52 -26.71
C GLU A 115 -8.97 -10.18 -27.41
N HIS A 116 -8.02 -9.34 -26.99
CA HIS A 116 -7.67 -8.12 -27.72
C HIS A 116 -7.25 -8.40 -29.18
N THR A 117 -6.72 -9.59 -29.44
CA THR A 117 -6.25 -10.07 -30.76
C THR A 117 -7.31 -9.96 -31.85
N VAL A 118 -8.60 -10.25 -31.58
CA VAL A 118 -9.65 -10.11 -32.61
C VAL A 118 -9.89 -8.64 -32.97
N THR A 119 -9.72 -7.72 -32.01
CA THR A 119 -9.75 -6.29 -32.28
C THR A 119 -8.53 -5.85 -33.11
N GLU A 120 -7.34 -6.37 -32.82
CA GLU A 120 -6.14 -6.10 -33.63
C GLU A 120 -6.34 -6.56 -35.08
N GLU A 121 -6.85 -7.77 -35.31
CA GLU A 121 -7.03 -8.31 -36.66
C GLU A 121 -8.01 -7.50 -37.52
N VAL A 122 -9.09 -6.98 -36.92
CA VAL A 122 -10.09 -6.20 -37.68
C VAL A 122 -9.73 -4.73 -37.83
N THR A 123 -8.85 -4.18 -36.98
CA THR A 123 -8.44 -2.76 -37.01
C THR A 123 -7.06 -2.54 -37.61
N GLY A 124 -6.17 -3.53 -37.53
CA GLY A 124 -4.75 -3.43 -37.87
C GLY A 124 -3.90 -2.69 -36.82
N ILE A 125 -4.43 -2.45 -35.62
CA ILE A 125 -3.72 -1.75 -34.54
C ILE A 125 -3.04 -2.75 -33.63
N ASP A 126 -1.77 -2.51 -33.34
CA ASP A 126 -1.03 -3.19 -32.27
C ASP A 126 -1.37 -2.53 -30.92
N LEU A 127 -2.20 -3.21 -30.14
CA LEU A 127 -2.72 -2.69 -28.88
C LEU A 127 -1.68 -2.71 -27.77
N VAL A 128 -0.74 -3.65 -27.80
CA VAL A 128 0.36 -3.71 -26.83
C VAL A 128 1.34 -2.55 -27.07
N GLN A 129 1.64 -2.24 -28.33
CA GLN A 129 2.45 -1.05 -28.65
C GLN A 129 1.73 0.24 -28.26
N ALA A 130 0.43 0.36 -28.55
CA ALA A 130 -0.37 1.51 -28.13
C ALA A 130 -0.36 1.66 -26.59
N GLN A 131 -0.53 0.56 -25.85
CA GLN A 131 -0.45 0.51 -24.39
C GLN A 131 0.85 1.12 -23.86
N ILE A 132 1.97 0.65 -24.40
CA ILE A 132 3.31 1.05 -23.97
C ILE A 132 3.54 2.54 -24.27
N ARG A 133 3.17 3.00 -25.46
CA ARG A 133 3.37 4.41 -25.84
C ARG A 133 2.46 5.37 -25.07
N LEU A 134 1.20 5.00 -24.80
CA LEU A 134 0.33 5.79 -23.94
C LEU A 134 0.87 5.87 -22.51
N ALA A 135 1.42 4.77 -21.99
CA ALA A 135 2.08 4.76 -20.68
C ALA A 135 3.35 5.62 -20.63
N ASP A 136 4.08 5.72 -21.75
CA ASP A 136 5.26 6.59 -21.93
C ASP A 136 4.88 8.08 -22.14
N GLY A 137 3.58 8.40 -22.14
CA GLY A 137 3.06 9.76 -22.22
C GLY A 137 2.70 10.24 -23.63
N ALA A 138 2.73 9.38 -24.65
CA ALA A 138 2.20 9.73 -25.96
C ALA A 138 0.68 9.95 -25.89
N THR A 139 0.16 10.87 -26.70
CA THR A 139 -1.29 11.09 -26.85
C THR A 139 -1.88 10.17 -27.91
N LEU A 140 -3.21 10.00 -27.94
CA LEU A 140 -3.88 9.27 -29.01
C LEU A 140 -3.60 9.90 -30.39
N ALA A 141 -3.44 11.22 -30.45
CA ALA A 141 -3.05 11.92 -31.66
C ALA A 141 -1.64 11.54 -32.15
N ASP A 142 -0.67 11.40 -31.23
CA ASP A 142 0.70 10.97 -31.56
C ASP A 142 0.74 9.53 -32.11
N LEU A 143 -0.24 8.70 -31.75
CA LEU A 143 -0.43 7.35 -32.27
C LEU A 143 -1.20 7.32 -33.60
N GLY A 144 -1.64 8.46 -34.11
CA GLY A 144 -2.50 8.54 -35.30
C GLY A 144 -3.93 8.03 -35.05
N LEU A 145 -4.36 7.97 -33.78
CA LEU A 145 -5.66 7.46 -33.35
C LEU A 145 -6.59 8.62 -32.98
N VAL A 146 -7.00 9.40 -33.98
CA VAL A 146 -7.95 10.52 -33.80
C VAL A 146 -9.37 10.11 -34.20
N VAL A 147 -10.37 10.64 -33.50
CA VAL A 147 -11.79 10.29 -33.70
C VAL A 147 -12.26 10.54 -35.14
N GLU A 148 -11.75 11.60 -35.77
CA GLU A 148 -12.10 12.00 -37.14
C GLU A 148 -11.57 11.03 -38.21
N ASP A 149 -10.54 10.23 -37.88
CA ASP A 149 -9.93 9.20 -38.73
C ASP A 149 -9.92 7.84 -38.02
N ALA A 150 -11.03 7.53 -37.34
CA ALA A 150 -11.14 6.30 -36.57
C ALA A 150 -10.89 5.06 -37.45
N PRO A 151 -10.18 4.04 -36.94
CA PRO A 151 -9.79 2.86 -37.71
C PRO A 151 -11.01 2.15 -38.30
N ARG A 152 -10.98 1.88 -39.61
CA ARG A 152 -12.04 1.12 -40.27
C ARG A 152 -11.94 -0.35 -39.90
N ILE A 153 -12.98 -0.88 -39.26
CA ILE A 153 -13.16 -2.31 -39.00
C ILE A 153 -13.31 -3.05 -40.34
N ARG A 154 -12.47 -4.06 -40.59
CA ARG A 154 -12.44 -4.83 -41.85
C ARG A 154 -12.82 -6.30 -41.63
N GLY A 155 -13.99 -6.69 -42.14
CA GLY A 155 -14.48 -8.06 -42.12
C GLY A 155 -14.69 -8.60 -40.70
N TYR A 156 -14.36 -9.87 -40.46
CA TYR A 156 -14.52 -10.53 -39.16
C TYR A 156 -13.24 -11.24 -38.72
N ALA A 157 -12.99 -11.22 -37.42
CA ALA A 157 -12.03 -12.06 -36.73
C ALA A 157 -12.74 -12.92 -35.68
N ILE A 158 -12.34 -14.18 -35.56
CA ILE A 158 -12.82 -15.10 -34.53
C ILE A 158 -11.59 -15.70 -33.85
N GLN A 159 -11.54 -15.63 -32.52
CA GLN A 159 -10.55 -16.30 -31.68
C GLN A 159 -11.17 -17.51 -31.00
N ALA A 160 -10.44 -18.63 -30.95
CA ALA A 160 -10.74 -19.76 -30.09
C ALA A 160 -9.64 -19.96 -29.05
N ARG A 161 -10.05 -20.19 -27.79
CA ARG A 161 -9.16 -20.52 -26.67
C ARG A 161 -8.92 -22.03 -26.61
N VAL A 162 -7.72 -22.44 -27.04
CA VAL A 162 -7.27 -23.83 -26.97
C VAL A 162 -6.71 -24.09 -25.58
N ASN A 163 -7.41 -24.90 -24.81
CA ASN A 163 -7.08 -25.21 -23.42
C ASN A 163 -6.63 -26.68 -23.29
N MET A 164 -5.75 -26.93 -22.32
CA MET A 164 -5.28 -28.25 -21.88
C MET A 164 -6.35 -28.90 -21.00
N GLU A 165 -7.53 -29.12 -21.56
CA GLU A 165 -8.65 -29.77 -20.87
C GLU A 165 -9.52 -30.54 -21.88
N THR A 166 -10.19 -31.59 -21.42
CA THR A 166 -11.32 -32.19 -22.14
C THR A 166 -12.62 -31.80 -21.45
N ILE A 167 -13.74 -31.93 -22.16
CA ILE A 167 -15.05 -31.56 -21.63
C ILE A 167 -15.90 -32.83 -21.54
N GLY A 168 -16.34 -33.16 -20.32
CA GLY A 168 -17.23 -34.27 -20.03
C GLY A 168 -18.64 -34.05 -20.60
N LYS A 169 -19.47 -35.12 -20.61
CA LYS A 169 -20.86 -35.07 -21.11
C LYS A 169 -21.77 -34.12 -20.34
N ASP A 170 -21.42 -33.80 -19.11
CA ASP A 170 -22.08 -32.87 -18.19
C ASP A 170 -21.51 -31.44 -18.27
N GLY A 171 -20.58 -31.19 -19.19
CA GLY A 171 -19.88 -29.93 -19.34
C GLY A 171 -18.78 -29.67 -18.33
N THR A 172 -18.41 -30.66 -17.50
CA THR A 172 -17.33 -30.49 -16.53
C THR A 172 -15.95 -30.53 -17.24
N PRO A 173 -15.06 -29.53 -17.01
CA PRO A 173 -13.70 -29.58 -17.53
C PRO A 173 -12.86 -30.62 -16.79
N HIS A 174 -12.18 -31.46 -17.54
CA HIS A 174 -11.15 -32.36 -17.03
C HIS A 174 -9.79 -31.83 -17.47
N PRO A 175 -9.01 -31.20 -16.56
CA PRO A 175 -7.72 -30.64 -16.90
C PRO A 175 -6.77 -31.77 -17.33
N ALA A 176 -6.10 -31.55 -18.46
CA ALA A 176 -5.07 -32.42 -18.97
C ALA A 176 -3.70 -31.90 -18.52
N SER A 177 -2.82 -32.80 -18.08
CA SER A 177 -1.44 -32.48 -17.77
C SER A 177 -0.53 -33.55 -18.36
N GLY A 178 0.72 -33.17 -18.64
CA GLY A 178 1.66 -34.01 -19.38
C GLY A 178 2.74 -33.19 -20.07
N THR A 179 3.49 -33.86 -20.93
CA THR A 179 4.51 -33.22 -21.78
C THR A 179 3.99 -33.17 -23.21
N LEU A 180 4.04 -31.99 -23.83
CA LEU A 180 3.70 -31.82 -25.24
C LEU A 180 4.70 -32.61 -26.10
N ALA A 181 4.36 -33.81 -26.54
CA ALA A 181 5.18 -34.61 -27.45
C ALA A 181 5.29 -33.97 -28.84
N LEU A 182 4.21 -33.31 -29.29
CA LEU A 182 4.15 -32.55 -30.52
C LEU A 182 3.34 -31.28 -30.30
N TYR A 183 3.84 -30.15 -30.78
CA TYR A 183 3.12 -28.89 -30.83
C TYR A 183 3.38 -28.19 -32.17
N GLN A 184 2.40 -28.24 -33.07
CA GLN A 184 2.44 -27.57 -34.38
C GLN A 184 1.21 -26.67 -34.54
N PRO A 185 1.34 -25.36 -34.26
CA PRO A 185 0.23 -24.42 -34.40
C PRO A 185 -0.14 -24.23 -35.87
N PRO A 186 -1.42 -23.93 -36.17
CA PRO A 186 -1.87 -23.67 -37.53
C PRO A 186 -1.36 -22.31 -38.00
N GLY A 187 -1.21 -22.17 -39.32
CA GLY A 187 -0.73 -20.95 -39.95
C GLY A 187 -1.31 -20.72 -41.33
N GLY A 188 -0.78 -19.72 -42.04
CA GLY A 188 -1.23 -19.34 -43.38
C GLY A 188 -2.04 -18.04 -43.40
N PRO A 189 -2.46 -17.57 -44.59
CA PRO A 189 -3.11 -16.27 -44.73
C PRO A 189 -4.40 -16.14 -43.90
N GLY A 190 -4.45 -15.11 -43.05
CA GLY A 190 -5.59 -14.86 -42.17
C GLY A 190 -5.71 -15.81 -40.99
N ILE A 191 -4.64 -16.54 -40.63
CA ILE A 191 -4.53 -17.33 -39.40
C ILE A 191 -3.38 -16.77 -38.56
N ARG A 192 -3.67 -16.41 -37.32
CA ARG A 192 -2.71 -16.01 -36.28
C ARG A 192 -2.85 -16.96 -35.10
N THR A 193 -1.73 -17.36 -34.50
CA THR A 193 -1.73 -18.20 -33.29
C THR A 193 -0.81 -17.59 -32.24
N ASP A 194 -1.38 -17.25 -31.09
CA ASP A 194 -0.67 -16.71 -29.93
C ASP A 194 -0.70 -17.78 -28.83
N GLY A 195 0.41 -18.47 -28.56
CA GLY A 195 0.49 -19.50 -27.53
C GLY A 195 1.92 -19.68 -27.00
N PHE A 196 2.07 -20.34 -25.87
CA PHE A 196 3.39 -20.55 -25.24
C PHE A 196 3.99 -21.95 -25.47
N GLY A 197 3.20 -22.87 -26.02
CA GLY A 197 3.59 -24.28 -26.17
C GLY A 197 4.78 -24.49 -27.12
N TYR A 198 5.57 -25.53 -26.85
CA TYR A 198 6.58 -26.08 -27.75
C TYR A 198 6.78 -27.58 -27.45
N SER A 199 7.24 -28.36 -28.43
CA SER A 199 7.50 -29.79 -28.21
C SER A 199 8.54 -30.01 -27.11
N GLY A 200 8.24 -30.89 -26.16
CA GLY A 200 9.01 -31.12 -24.94
C GLY A 200 8.58 -30.27 -23.75
N TYR A 201 7.67 -29.31 -23.92
CA TYR A 201 7.15 -28.51 -22.83
C TYR A 201 6.34 -29.36 -21.85
N ARG A 202 6.75 -29.37 -20.58
CA ARG A 202 6.03 -30.04 -19.49
C ARG A 202 5.07 -29.08 -18.83
N THR A 203 3.79 -29.41 -18.89
CA THR A 203 2.71 -28.59 -18.34
C THR A 203 2.69 -28.67 -16.82
N ASN A 204 2.20 -27.60 -16.20
CA ASN A 204 2.11 -27.45 -14.75
C ASN A 204 0.70 -26.99 -14.40
N THR A 205 0.01 -27.74 -13.54
CA THR A 205 -1.37 -27.49 -13.11
C THR A 205 -1.52 -26.31 -12.16
N LEU A 206 -0.41 -25.67 -11.73
CA LEU A 206 -0.44 -24.42 -10.97
C LEU A 206 -0.85 -23.20 -11.81
N TYR A 207 -0.88 -23.31 -13.13
CA TYR A 207 -1.17 -22.20 -14.06
C TYR A 207 -2.42 -22.48 -14.90
N ASP A 208 -2.96 -21.42 -15.53
CA ASP A 208 -4.14 -21.51 -16.39
C ASP A 208 -3.94 -22.56 -17.51
N SER A 209 -5.02 -23.30 -17.80
CA SER A 209 -5.09 -24.32 -18.84
C SER A 209 -4.98 -23.77 -20.28
N LEU A 210 -5.14 -22.46 -20.52
CA LEU A 210 -5.06 -21.86 -21.85
C LEU A 210 -3.68 -22.09 -22.49
N LEU A 211 -3.59 -22.99 -23.47
CA LEU A 211 -2.35 -23.31 -24.18
C LEU A 211 -2.05 -22.32 -25.30
N ALA A 212 -3.08 -21.98 -26.09
CA ALA A 212 -2.95 -21.13 -27.26
C ALA A 212 -4.27 -20.45 -27.62
N LYS A 213 -4.17 -19.33 -28.33
CA LYS A 213 -5.27 -18.60 -28.93
C LYS A 213 -5.11 -18.73 -30.45
N VAL A 214 -6.08 -19.33 -31.12
CA VAL A 214 -6.08 -19.44 -32.58
C VAL A 214 -7.08 -18.44 -33.12
N ILE A 215 -6.61 -17.52 -33.96
CA ILE A 215 -7.39 -16.41 -34.50
C ILE A 215 -7.50 -16.57 -36.02
N ALA A 216 -8.71 -16.55 -36.53
CA ALA A 216 -8.98 -16.54 -37.96
C ALA A 216 -9.61 -15.20 -38.37
N HIS A 217 -9.00 -14.52 -39.33
CA HIS A 217 -9.49 -13.27 -39.92
C HIS A 217 -9.95 -13.48 -41.35
N THR A 218 -11.00 -12.78 -41.75
CA THR A 218 -11.40 -12.58 -43.15
C THR A 218 -11.69 -11.11 -43.39
N SER A 219 -11.23 -10.57 -44.52
CA SER A 219 -11.54 -9.19 -44.92
C SER A 219 -12.92 -9.02 -45.56
N ALA A 220 -13.58 -10.13 -45.92
CA ALA A 220 -14.94 -10.12 -46.43
C ALA A 220 -15.96 -9.97 -45.28
N ASP A 221 -17.08 -9.31 -45.55
CA ASP A 221 -18.23 -9.25 -44.63
C ASP A 221 -19.02 -10.57 -44.67
N ASP A 222 -18.34 -11.68 -44.33
CA ASP A 222 -18.86 -13.05 -44.30
C ASP A 222 -18.38 -13.73 -43.02
N PHE A 223 -19.17 -13.58 -41.96
CA PHE A 223 -18.91 -14.20 -40.66
C PHE A 223 -18.83 -15.75 -40.72
N PRO A 224 -19.75 -16.46 -41.42
CA PRO A 224 -19.61 -17.90 -41.64
C PRO A 224 -18.29 -18.32 -42.31
N ALA A 225 -17.70 -17.48 -43.19
CA ALA A 225 -16.39 -17.78 -43.76
C ALA A 225 -15.25 -17.72 -42.73
N ALA A 226 -15.30 -16.78 -41.78
CA ALA A 226 -14.35 -16.75 -40.65
C ALA A 226 -14.48 -18.02 -39.78
N ALA A 227 -15.71 -18.45 -39.50
CA ALA A 227 -16.00 -19.65 -38.71
C ALA A 227 -15.43 -20.93 -39.38
N ARG A 228 -15.71 -21.13 -40.68
CA ARG A 228 -15.15 -22.25 -41.45
C ARG A 228 -13.63 -22.21 -41.50
N ARG A 229 -13.04 -21.02 -41.62
CA ARG A 229 -11.58 -20.83 -41.62
C ARG A 229 -10.96 -21.21 -40.28
N LEU A 230 -11.59 -20.82 -39.16
CA LEU A 230 -11.13 -21.20 -37.82
C LEU A 230 -11.29 -22.69 -37.55
N SER A 231 -12.43 -23.29 -37.91
CA SER A 231 -12.67 -24.74 -37.75
C SER A 231 -11.62 -25.56 -38.52
N ARG A 232 -11.26 -25.13 -39.75
CA ARG A 232 -10.16 -25.73 -40.51
C ARG A 232 -8.80 -25.57 -39.80
N ALA A 233 -8.46 -24.36 -39.35
CA ALA A 233 -7.19 -24.11 -38.65
C ALA A 233 -7.05 -24.94 -37.37
N LEU A 234 -8.14 -25.08 -36.59
CA LEU A 234 -8.17 -25.96 -35.42
C LEU A 234 -7.99 -27.44 -35.80
N GLY A 235 -8.50 -27.87 -36.96
CA GLY A 235 -8.24 -29.22 -37.48
C GLY A 235 -6.80 -29.45 -37.95
N GLU A 236 -6.07 -28.39 -38.30
CA GLU A 236 -4.66 -28.42 -38.68
C GLU A 236 -3.72 -28.33 -37.46
N PHE A 237 -4.22 -27.91 -36.29
CA PHE A 237 -3.44 -27.77 -35.07
C PHE A 237 -3.12 -29.14 -34.46
N GLN A 238 -1.87 -29.59 -34.61
CA GLN A 238 -1.42 -30.86 -34.03
C GLN A 238 -0.84 -30.64 -32.63
N VAL A 239 -1.51 -31.20 -31.63
CA VAL A 239 -1.06 -31.27 -30.25
C VAL A 239 -1.08 -32.74 -29.83
N ALA A 240 0.06 -33.27 -29.38
CA ALA A 240 0.18 -34.65 -28.89
C ALA A 240 0.85 -34.67 -27.51
N GLY A 241 0.53 -35.68 -26.71
CA GLY A 241 1.07 -35.88 -25.35
C GLY A 241 0.15 -35.41 -24.22
N LEU A 242 -0.92 -34.67 -24.53
CA LEU A 242 -2.05 -34.37 -23.65
C LEU A 242 -3.27 -34.02 -24.48
N ASP A 243 -4.46 -34.13 -23.87
CA ASP A 243 -5.71 -33.80 -24.52
C ASP A 243 -6.00 -32.29 -24.47
N THR A 244 -6.72 -31.80 -25.47
CA THR A 244 -7.15 -30.39 -25.58
C THR A 244 -8.63 -30.29 -25.92
N ASN A 245 -9.20 -29.11 -25.73
CA ASN A 245 -10.59 -28.82 -26.07
C ASN A 245 -10.83 -28.57 -27.57
N ILE A 246 -9.82 -28.77 -28.45
CA ILE A 246 -9.91 -28.54 -29.90
C ILE A 246 -11.14 -29.21 -30.54
N PRO A 247 -11.45 -30.51 -30.27
CA PRO A 247 -12.62 -31.14 -30.85
C PRO A 247 -13.93 -30.45 -30.46
N PHE A 248 -14.03 -29.99 -29.21
CA PHE A 248 -15.21 -29.29 -28.70
C PHE A 248 -15.38 -27.91 -29.34
N LEU A 249 -14.27 -27.15 -29.48
CA LEU A 249 -14.28 -25.86 -30.17
C LEU A 249 -14.77 -26.01 -31.62
N ARG A 250 -14.34 -27.06 -32.32
CA ARG A 250 -14.81 -27.36 -33.69
C ARG A 250 -16.29 -27.71 -33.73
N ALA A 251 -16.78 -28.50 -32.77
CA ALA A 251 -18.21 -28.81 -32.66
C ALA A 251 -19.06 -27.53 -32.48
N ILE A 252 -18.59 -26.55 -31.71
CA ILE A 252 -19.26 -25.25 -31.58
C ILE A 252 -19.27 -24.50 -32.91
N LEU A 253 -18.11 -24.39 -33.58
CA LEU A 253 -17.97 -23.62 -34.83
C LEU A 253 -18.79 -24.22 -35.99
N ASP A 254 -18.96 -25.53 -36.00
CA ASP A 254 -19.69 -26.26 -37.04
C ASP A 254 -21.22 -26.30 -36.75
N HIS A 255 -21.67 -25.84 -35.57
CA HIS A 255 -23.08 -25.80 -35.21
C HIS A 255 -23.84 -24.70 -35.97
N GLU A 256 -25.08 -25.00 -36.41
CA GLU A 256 -25.88 -24.08 -37.24
C GLU A 256 -26.14 -22.73 -36.54
N ASP A 257 -26.49 -22.77 -35.24
CA ASP A 257 -26.71 -21.54 -34.45
C ASP A 257 -25.47 -20.66 -34.35
N PHE A 258 -24.26 -21.22 -34.33
CA PHE A 258 -23.04 -20.42 -34.34
C PHE A 258 -22.94 -19.67 -35.67
N GLY A 259 -23.03 -20.37 -36.80
CA GLY A 259 -22.99 -19.76 -38.14
C GLY A 259 -24.09 -18.71 -38.39
N ALA A 260 -25.24 -18.86 -37.73
CA ALA A 260 -26.37 -17.92 -37.81
C ALA A 260 -26.33 -16.82 -36.74
N ALA A 261 -25.28 -16.74 -35.91
CA ALA A 261 -25.15 -15.80 -34.80
C ALA A 261 -26.31 -15.83 -33.78
N ARG A 262 -26.88 -17.02 -33.53
CA ARG A 262 -27.98 -17.28 -32.58
C ARG A 262 -27.48 -17.79 -31.22
N ILE A 263 -26.43 -17.16 -30.70
CA ILE A 263 -25.75 -17.59 -29.46
C ILE A 263 -26.12 -16.65 -28.29
N THR A 264 -26.22 -17.22 -27.09
CA THR A 264 -26.35 -16.49 -25.81
C THR A 264 -25.33 -17.02 -24.81
N THR A 265 -25.11 -16.31 -23.70
CA THR A 265 -24.14 -16.69 -22.66
C THR A 265 -24.38 -18.06 -22.02
N ARG A 266 -25.59 -18.61 -22.15
CA ARG A 266 -25.97 -19.95 -21.65
C ARG A 266 -26.04 -21.01 -22.74
N TRP A 267 -25.85 -20.63 -24.01
CA TRP A 267 -26.08 -21.51 -25.15
C TRP A 267 -25.19 -22.76 -25.11
N VAL A 268 -23.91 -22.62 -24.74
CA VAL A 268 -23.01 -23.78 -24.61
C VAL A 268 -23.49 -24.72 -23.51
N ASP A 269 -23.89 -24.19 -22.35
CA ASP A 269 -24.41 -24.99 -21.24
C ASP A 269 -25.74 -25.69 -21.61
N GLU A 270 -26.58 -25.06 -22.43
CA GLU A 270 -27.85 -25.61 -22.95
C GLU A 270 -27.63 -26.73 -23.99
N HIS A 271 -26.53 -26.68 -24.76
CA HIS A 271 -26.25 -27.62 -25.86
C HIS A 271 -25.08 -28.57 -25.55
N VAL A 272 -24.57 -28.60 -24.31
CA VAL A 272 -23.33 -29.31 -23.97
C VAL A 272 -23.39 -30.81 -24.24
N ALA A 273 -24.54 -31.44 -24.03
CA ALA A 273 -24.74 -32.87 -24.31
C ALA A 273 -24.65 -33.17 -25.82
N GLU A 274 -25.27 -32.34 -26.65
CA GLU A 274 -25.21 -32.44 -28.12
C GLU A 274 -23.79 -32.21 -28.64
N LEU A 275 -23.12 -31.16 -28.14
CA LEU A 275 -21.75 -30.83 -28.50
C LEU A 275 -20.77 -31.94 -28.08
N ALA A 276 -20.96 -32.55 -26.91
CA ALA A 276 -20.14 -33.66 -26.43
C ALA A 276 -20.37 -34.95 -27.23
N GLU A 277 -21.60 -35.23 -27.67
CA GLU A 277 -21.89 -36.37 -28.56
C GLU A 277 -21.27 -36.21 -29.95
N ALA A 278 -21.28 -34.99 -30.50
CA ALA A 278 -20.60 -34.69 -31.76
C ALA A 278 -19.10 -34.99 -31.68
N VAL A 279 -18.44 -34.65 -30.56
CA VAL A 279 -17.03 -34.98 -30.31
C VAL A 279 -16.78 -36.49 -30.25
N ALA A 280 -17.65 -37.24 -29.57
CA ALA A 280 -17.53 -38.70 -29.46
C ALA A 280 -17.68 -39.42 -30.82
N SER A 281 -18.53 -38.89 -31.71
CA SER A 281 -18.76 -39.46 -33.05
C SER A 281 -17.56 -39.29 -34.00
N VAL A 282 -16.75 -38.25 -33.80
CA VAL A 282 -15.54 -37.97 -34.60
C VAL A 282 -14.35 -38.82 -34.10
N GLN A 283 -14.28 -39.10 -32.80
CA GLN A 283 -13.24 -39.95 -32.19
C GLN A 283 -13.34 -41.44 -32.58
N SER A 284 -14.49 -41.91 -33.10
CA SER A 284 -14.67 -43.32 -33.51
C SER A 284 -14.08 -43.67 -34.90
N SER A 285 -13.36 -42.76 -35.57
CA SER A 285 -12.83 -42.97 -36.93
C SER A 285 -11.30 -42.89 -37.08
N ALA A 286 -10.54 -42.85 -35.97
CA ALA A 286 -9.08 -42.88 -36.02
C ALA A 286 -8.53 -44.33 -35.99
N PRO A 287 -7.53 -44.69 -36.83
CA PRO A 287 -6.82 -45.96 -36.70
C PRO A 287 -6.10 -45.99 -35.35
N GLY A 288 -6.35 -47.06 -34.57
CA GLY A 288 -5.85 -47.20 -33.21
C GLY A 288 -4.32 -47.12 -33.14
N ALA A 289 -3.84 -46.18 -32.33
CA ALA A 289 -2.53 -46.29 -31.73
C ALA A 289 -2.62 -47.39 -30.65
N GLU A 290 -1.78 -48.41 -30.80
CA GLU A 290 -1.62 -49.48 -29.80
C GLU A 290 -1.29 -48.84 -28.44
N THR A 291 -2.24 -48.97 -27.50
CA THR A 291 -2.01 -48.67 -26.09
C THR A 291 -1.73 -49.98 -25.38
N ASP A 292 -0.56 -50.01 -24.75
CA ASP A 292 -0.03 -51.14 -24.00
C ASP A 292 -1.04 -51.57 -22.92
N ARG A 293 -1.35 -52.87 -22.87
CA ARG A 293 -2.52 -53.43 -22.14
C ARG A 293 -2.21 -53.90 -20.72
N ASP A 294 -1.13 -53.43 -20.11
CA ASP A 294 -0.79 -53.79 -18.73
C ASP A 294 -1.32 -52.74 -17.73
N GLY A 295 -1.85 -53.22 -16.60
CA GLY A 295 -2.41 -52.41 -15.50
C GLY A 295 -1.39 -51.57 -14.73
N PHE A 296 -0.11 -51.69 -15.03
CA PHE A 296 1.02 -51.11 -14.31
C PHE A 296 1.56 -49.87 -15.01
N ALA A 297 1.74 -48.77 -14.28
CA ALA A 297 2.38 -47.57 -14.80
C ALA A 297 3.89 -47.57 -14.48
N GLY A 298 4.70 -48.06 -15.41
CA GLY A 298 6.16 -48.11 -15.25
C GLY A 298 6.66 -49.31 -14.43
N ALA A 299 7.97 -49.43 -14.24
CA ALA A 299 8.55 -50.53 -13.48
C ALA A 299 8.28 -50.40 -11.98
N ARG A 300 8.29 -51.54 -11.28
CA ARG A 300 8.23 -51.61 -9.81
C ARG A 300 9.52 -51.03 -9.24
N VAL A 301 9.45 -49.84 -8.64
CA VAL A 301 10.61 -49.14 -8.08
C VAL A 301 10.33 -48.89 -6.59
N ASP A 302 11.26 -49.30 -5.72
CA ASP A 302 11.16 -49.02 -4.28
C ASP A 302 11.41 -47.53 -4.03
N SER A 303 10.37 -46.80 -3.61
CA SER A 303 10.40 -45.36 -3.35
C SER A 303 11.32 -44.96 -2.20
N ARG A 304 11.80 -45.92 -1.39
CA ARG A 304 12.75 -45.68 -0.29
C ARG A 304 14.22 -45.66 -0.74
N ASP A 305 14.53 -46.09 -1.96
CA ASP A 305 15.89 -46.04 -2.51
C ASP A 305 16.07 -44.81 -3.43
N PRO A 306 16.83 -43.78 -2.99
CA PRO A 306 17.04 -42.56 -3.78
C PRO A 306 17.85 -42.78 -5.08
N LEU A 307 18.39 -43.99 -5.31
CA LEU A 307 19.13 -44.36 -6.51
C LEU A 307 18.37 -45.33 -7.43
N ALA A 308 17.12 -45.68 -7.10
CA ALA A 308 16.36 -46.70 -7.82
C ALA A 308 16.15 -46.38 -9.31
N LEU A 309 16.14 -45.09 -9.68
CA LEU A 309 16.14 -44.61 -11.07
C LEU A 309 17.39 -45.07 -11.84
N PHE A 310 18.57 -45.03 -11.21
CA PHE A 310 19.84 -45.42 -11.85
C PHE A 310 19.98 -46.94 -11.95
N ALA A 311 19.47 -47.69 -10.97
CA ALA A 311 19.41 -49.15 -11.02
C ALA A 311 18.48 -49.64 -12.13
N HIS A 312 17.34 -48.97 -12.32
CA HIS A 312 16.40 -49.28 -13.39
C HIS A 312 16.96 -48.88 -14.77
N ASP A 313 17.63 -47.73 -14.91
CA ASP A 313 18.29 -47.33 -16.15
C ASP A 313 19.42 -48.30 -16.53
N ALA A 314 20.15 -48.84 -15.55
CA ALA A 314 21.16 -49.89 -15.77
C ALA A 314 20.53 -51.23 -16.18
N SER A 315 19.39 -51.62 -15.61
CA SER A 315 18.69 -52.86 -15.99
C SER A 315 18.05 -52.77 -17.37
N VAL A 316 17.50 -51.61 -17.75
CA VAL A 316 16.89 -51.36 -19.07
C VAL A 316 17.96 -51.31 -20.16
N LYS A 317 19.15 -50.76 -19.87
CA LYS A 317 20.32 -50.83 -20.77
C LYS A 317 20.86 -52.25 -20.94
N ALA A 318 20.79 -53.09 -19.91
CA ALA A 318 21.20 -54.50 -20.00
C ALA A 318 20.15 -55.40 -20.70
N ALA A 319 18.86 -55.07 -20.60
CA ALA A 319 17.76 -55.84 -21.19
C ALA A 319 17.51 -55.54 -22.68
N SER A 320 18.03 -54.42 -23.21
CA SER A 320 17.87 -54.02 -24.62
C SER A 320 18.62 -54.89 -25.66
N ALA A 321 19.14 -56.06 -25.27
CA ALA A 321 19.94 -56.94 -26.15
C ALA A 321 19.32 -58.31 -26.46
N VAL A 322 18.14 -58.67 -25.94
CA VAL A 322 17.47 -59.94 -26.31
C VAL A 322 15.98 -59.71 -26.46
N ALA A 323 15.46 -59.95 -27.67
CA ALA A 323 14.04 -59.93 -27.96
C ALA A 323 13.30 -60.97 -27.12
N ALA A 324 12.25 -60.55 -26.41
CA ALA A 324 11.35 -61.43 -25.66
C ALA A 324 9.90 -61.17 -26.07
N GLU A 325 9.18 -62.26 -26.28
CA GLU A 325 7.82 -62.39 -26.79
C GLU A 325 6.76 -61.72 -25.89
N PRO A 326 5.60 -61.31 -26.44
CA PRO A 326 4.52 -60.75 -25.64
C PRO A 326 3.87 -61.84 -24.78
N ARG A 327 3.94 -61.65 -23.47
CA ARG A 327 3.02 -62.29 -22.51
C ARG A 327 1.68 -61.58 -22.60
N VAL A 328 0.63 -62.33 -22.86
CA VAL A 328 -0.76 -61.89 -22.71
C VAL A 328 -1.27 -62.50 -21.41
N ASP A 329 -1.56 -61.66 -20.42
CA ASP A 329 -2.47 -62.00 -19.32
C ASP A 329 -3.74 -61.14 -19.44
N PRO A 330 -4.94 -61.70 -19.27
CA PRO A 330 -6.19 -61.01 -19.55
C PRO A 330 -6.58 -60.05 -18.41
N LEU A 331 -7.30 -58.97 -18.74
CA LEU A 331 -7.98 -58.11 -17.77
C LEU A 331 -8.64 -58.95 -16.66
N ALA A 332 -8.41 -58.59 -15.40
CA ALA A 332 -9.20 -59.09 -14.27
C ALA A 332 -10.68 -58.81 -14.57
N LYS A 333 -11.43 -59.86 -14.89
CA LYS A 333 -12.88 -59.76 -15.05
C LYS A 333 -13.47 -59.53 -13.67
N ALA A 334 -14.20 -58.44 -13.50
CA ALA A 334 -14.99 -58.18 -12.29
C ALA A 334 -15.82 -59.44 -11.95
N PRO A 335 -15.69 -59.99 -10.73
CA PRO A 335 -16.56 -61.06 -10.27
C PRO A 335 -18.04 -60.63 -10.36
N GLN A 336 -18.90 -61.52 -10.83
CA GLN A 336 -20.30 -61.21 -11.10
C GLN A 336 -21.03 -60.82 -9.79
N GLY A 337 -21.60 -59.62 -9.72
CA GLY A 337 -22.26 -59.09 -8.50
C GLY A 337 -21.37 -58.20 -7.61
N THR A 338 -20.18 -57.82 -8.06
CA THR A 338 -19.27 -56.93 -7.31
C THR A 338 -19.13 -55.55 -7.96
N THR A 339 -18.81 -54.55 -7.15
CA THR A 339 -18.48 -53.17 -7.57
C THR A 339 -17.00 -52.90 -7.33
N ALA A 340 -16.35 -52.20 -8.26
CA ALA A 340 -14.92 -51.90 -8.16
C ALA A 340 -14.65 -50.66 -7.29
N VAL A 341 -13.69 -50.76 -6.37
CA VAL A 341 -13.03 -49.61 -5.75
C VAL A 341 -11.85 -49.24 -6.62
N VAL A 342 -11.88 -48.07 -7.25
CA VAL A 342 -10.87 -47.65 -8.24
C VAL A 342 -9.88 -46.65 -7.65
N ALA A 343 -8.65 -46.62 -8.18
CA ALA A 343 -7.69 -45.56 -7.87
C ALA A 343 -8.15 -44.25 -8.55
N PRO A 344 -8.43 -43.15 -7.83
CA PRO A 344 -8.87 -41.89 -8.43
C PRO A 344 -7.74 -41.17 -9.19
N ILE A 345 -6.49 -41.53 -8.89
CA ILE A 345 -5.27 -40.92 -9.44
C ILE A 345 -4.22 -41.99 -9.73
N GLN A 346 -3.24 -41.65 -10.57
CA GLN A 346 -2.05 -42.49 -10.74
C GLN A 346 -1.10 -42.27 -9.56
N GLY A 347 -0.60 -43.35 -8.96
CA GLY A 347 0.35 -43.29 -7.85
C GLY A 347 0.83 -44.66 -7.41
N THR A 348 1.73 -44.71 -6.44
CA THR A 348 2.25 -45.96 -5.89
C THR A 348 1.39 -46.41 -4.72
N ILE A 349 0.99 -47.68 -4.69
CA ILE A 349 0.27 -48.27 -3.54
C ILE A 349 1.22 -48.30 -2.33
N VAL A 350 0.95 -47.49 -1.32
CA VAL A 350 1.72 -47.43 -0.07
C VAL A 350 1.23 -48.49 0.91
N SER A 351 -0.10 -48.65 1.02
CA SER A 351 -0.74 -49.70 1.83
C SER A 351 -1.98 -50.24 1.15
N LEU A 352 -2.30 -51.49 1.45
CA LEU A 352 -3.58 -52.13 1.20
C LEU A 352 -4.08 -52.65 2.54
N ASP A 353 -5.19 -52.09 2.99
CA ASP A 353 -5.68 -52.26 4.36
C ASP A 353 -6.83 -53.28 4.43
N VAL A 354 -7.10 -53.98 3.32
CA VAL A 354 -8.15 -55.01 3.19
C VAL A 354 -7.63 -56.25 2.45
N ALA A 355 -8.15 -57.42 2.79
CA ALA A 355 -7.87 -58.70 2.14
C ALA A 355 -9.15 -59.35 1.57
N VAL A 356 -8.97 -60.29 0.64
CA VAL A 356 -10.09 -61.07 0.09
C VAL A 356 -10.79 -61.85 1.21
N GLY A 357 -12.09 -61.63 1.37
CA GLY A 357 -12.94 -62.19 2.42
C GLY A 357 -13.28 -61.23 3.55
N ASP A 358 -12.65 -60.06 3.62
CA ASP A 358 -12.90 -59.08 4.68
C ASP A 358 -14.24 -58.36 4.51
N GLU A 359 -14.91 -58.11 5.64
CA GLU A 359 -16.06 -57.21 5.73
C GLU A 359 -15.56 -55.75 5.79
N VAL A 360 -16.02 -54.92 4.85
CA VAL A 360 -15.68 -53.49 4.73
C VAL A 360 -16.94 -52.66 4.86
N ARG A 361 -16.85 -51.54 5.59
CA ARG A 361 -17.97 -50.58 5.75
C ARG A 361 -17.83 -49.42 4.77
N ALA A 362 -18.94 -48.80 4.37
CA ALA A 362 -18.91 -47.53 3.65
C ALA A 362 -18.09 -46.48 4.43
N GLY A 363 -17.14 -45.83 3.75
CA GLY A 363 -16.19 -44.89 4.35
C GLY A 363 -14.94 -45.54 4.97
N GLN A 364 -14.82 -46.86 5.00
CA GLN A 364 -13.63 -47.55 5.50
C GLN A 364 -12.46 -47.45 4.50
N GLN A 365 -11.25 -47.22 5.01
CA GLN A 365 -10.02 -47.21 4.20
C GLN A 365 -9.74 -48.59 3.59
N VAL A 366 -9.50 -48.60 2.29
CA VAL A 366 -9.20 -49.78 1.45
C VAL A 366 -7.72 -49.81 1.08
N ALA A 367 -7.15 -48.66 0.68
CA ALA A 367 -5.77 -48.54 0.25
C ALA A 367 -5.24 -47.10 0.46
N VAL A 368 -3.92 -46.93 0.47
CA VAL A 368 -3.27 -45.61 0.38
C VAL A 368 -2.43 -45.54 -0.89
N VAL A 369 -2.62 -44.50 -1.69
CA VAL A 369 -1.89 -44.24 -2.94
C VAL A 369 -1.02 -42.99 -2.79
N GLU A 370 0.30 -43.11 -2.90
CA GLU A 370 1.23 -41.98 -2.93
C GLU A 370 1.36 -41.46 -4.37
N ALA A 371 0.99 -40.19 -4.55
CA ALA A 371 1.17 -39.46 -5.79
C ALA A 371 1.67 -38.04 -5.48
N MET A 372 2.67 -37.57 -6.24
CA MET A 372 3.21 -36.21 -6.08
C MET A 372 3.66 -35.85 -4.65
N LYS A 373 4.23 -36.80 -3.90
CA LYS A 373 4.64 -36.67 -2.48
C LYS A 373 3.49 -36.51 -1.47
N MET A 374 2.27 -36.83 -1.88
CA MET A 374 1.08 -36.81 -1.03
C MET A 374 0.44 -38.21 -1.02
N GLU A 375 0.09 -38.69 0.16
CA GLU A 375 -0.68 -39.92 0.36
C GLU A 375 -2.18 -39.64 0.18
N HIS A 376 -2.85 -40.46 -0.62
CA HIS A 376 -4.29 -40.39 -0.86
C HIS A 376 -4.94 -41.65 -0.31
N VAL A 377 -5.82 -41.48 0.68
CA VAL A 377 -6.59 -42.56 1.28
C VAL A 377 -7.77 -42.91 0.37
N ILE A 378 -7.84 -44.17 -0.06
CA ILE A 378 -8.93 -44.70 -0.88
C ILE A 378 -9.94 -45.36 0.04
N LEU A 379 -11.20 -44.91 -0.01
CA LEU A 379 -12.28 -45.38 0.85
C LEU A 379 -13.23 -46.31 0.09
N ALA A 380 -13.86 -47.25 0.80
CA ALA A 380 -14.95 -48.06 0.28
C ALA A 380 -16.22 -47.21 0.13
N GLU A 381 -16.85 -47.21 -1.05
CA GLU A 381 -18.06 -46.42 -1.31
C GLU A 381 -19.33 -47.02 -0.68
N HIS A 382 -19.34 -48.33 -0.43
CA HIS A 382 -20.47 -49.06 0.15
C HIS A 382 -19.96 -50.19 1.05
N SER A 383 -20.83 -50.64 1.95
CA SER A 383 -20.55 -51.75 2.86
C SER A 383 -20.69 -53.10 2.14
N GLY A 384 -19.80 -54.05 2.42
CA GLY A 384 -19.82 -55.35 1.76
C GLY A 384 -18.64 -56.25 2.09
N ILE A 385 -18.45 -57.30 1.28
CA ILE A 385 -17.35 -58.27 1.42
C ILE A 385 -16.38 -58.11 0.26
N VAL A 386 -15.08 -57.94 0.55
CA VAL A 386 -14.03 -57.88 -0.47
C VAL A 386 -13.89 -59.24 -1.15
N ARG A 387 -14.10 -59.31 -2.46
CA ARG A 387 -14.03 -60.55 -3.24
C ARG A 387 -12.75 -60.73 -4.02
N ASP A 388 -12.09 -59.63 -4.37
CA ASP A 388 -10.83 -59.66 -5.10
C ASP A 388 -10.01 -58.40 -4.82
N VAL A 389 -8.68 -58.52 -4.83
CA VAL A 389 -7.72 -57.41 -4.68
C VAL A 389 -6.69 -57.55 -5.81
N THR A 390 -6.61 -56.54 -6.66
CA THR A 390 -5.94 -56.64 -7.98
C THR A 390 -4.51 -56.08 -7.99
N MET A 391 -4.09 -55.44 -6.89
CA MET A 391 -2.81 -54.74 -6.74
C MET A 391 -2.11 -55.18 -5.45
N ALA A 392 -0.81 -54.96 -5.36
CA ALA A 392 0.00 -55.16 -4.16
C ALA A 392 0.72 -53.87 -3.74
N VAL A 393 1.14 -53.80 -2.48
CA VAL A 393 1.97 -52.69 -1.97
C VAL A 393 3.25 -52.56 -2.81
N GLY A 394 3.56 -51.33 -3.21
CA GLY A 394 4.65 -50.98 -4.12
C GLY A 394 4.30 -50.99 -5.60
N ASP A 395 3.09 -51.39 -5.98
CA ASP A 395 2.64 -51.34 -7.37
C ASP A 395 2.26 -49.91 -7.75
N VAL A 396 2.59 -49.50 -8.98
CA VAL A 396 2.19 -48.19 -9.51
C VAL A 396 0.86 -48.35 -10.25
N VAL A 397 -0.21 -47.90 -9.60
CA VAL A 397 -1.57 -47.94 -10.15
C VAL A 397 -1.83 -46.70 -11.01
N ARG A 398 -2.56 -46.88 -12.11
CA ARG A 398 -3.06 -45.80 -12.97
C ARG A 398 -4.45 -45.35 -12.53
N ALA A 399 -4.77 -44.08 -12.77
CA ALA A 399 -6.10 -43.54 -12.48
C ALA A 399 -7.21 -44.36 -13.19
N GLY A 400 -8.28 -44.65 -12.47
CA GLY A 400 -9.43 -45.45 -12.92
C GLY A 400 -9.24 -46.97 -12.88
N TYR A 401 -8.08 -47.48 -12.46
CA TYR A 401 -7.88 -48.93 -12.37
C TYR A 401 -8.49 -49.50 -11.07
N PRO A 402 -9.23 -50.63 -11.12
CA PRO A 402 -9.80 -51.27 -9.94
C PRO A 402 -8.68 -51.76 -9.02
N LEU A 403 -8.72 -51.40 -7.73
CA LEU A 403 -7.82 -51.83 -6.66
C LEU A 403 -8.37 -53.07 -5.92
N ALA A 404 -9.69 -53.07 -5.69
CA ALA A 404 -10.42 -54.17 -5.05
C ALA A 404 -11.85 -54.24 -5.60
N PHE A 405 -12.48 -55.40 -5.50
CA PHE A 405 -13.88 -55.62 -5.85
C PHE A 405 -14.68 -56.00 -4.60
N ILE A 406 -15.76 -55.27 -4.32
CA ILE A 406 -16.62 -55.45 -3.14
C ILE A 406 -17.99 -55.98 -3.58
N GLU A 407 -18.47 -57.06 -2.95
CA GLU A 407 -19.87 -57.51 -3.06
C GLU A 407 -20.68 -56.86 -1.95
N GLU A 408 -21.73 -56.12 -2.29
CA GLU A 408 -22.59 -55.44 -1.32
C GLU A 408 -23.28 -56.47 -0.38
N ALA A 409 -23.11 -56.28 0.93
CA ALA A 409 -23.66 -57.16 1.96
C ALA A 409 -23.93 -56.39 3.25
N GLU A 410 -24.90 -56.83 4.05
CA GLU A 410 -25.10 -56.31 5.41
C GLU A 410 -23.96 -56.79 6.32
N VAL A 411 -23.13 -55.85 6.77
CA VAL A 411 -22.01 -56.06 7.71
C VAL A 411 -22.30 -55.36 9.04
N GLU A 412 -21.88 -55.94 10.17
CA GLU A 412 -22.18 -55.39 11.50
C GLU A 412 -21.41 -54.07 11.74
N GLY A 413 -22.15 -53.00 12.05
CA GLY A 413 -21.64 -51.67 12.43
C GLY A 413 -21.85 -50.62 11.33
N GLY A 414 -22.52 -49.52 11.67
CA GLY A 414 -22.88 -48.43 10.73
C GLY A 414 -21.69 -47.66 10.13
N GLU A 415 -22.00 -46.65 9.31
CA GLU A 415 -21.02 -45.81 8.59
C GLU A 415 -19.89 -45.28 9.49
N LEU A 416 -18.65 -45.44 9.05
CA LEU A 416 -17.46 -44.93 9.74
C LEU A 416 -17.25 -43.45 9.36
N HIS A 417 -17.83 -42.54 10.14
CA HIS A 417 -17.38 -41.15 10.13
C HIS A 417 -16.09 -41.02 10.95
N GLN A 418 -14.93 -40.90 10.30
CA GLN A 418 -13.74 -40.37 10.96
C GLN A 418 -13.89 -38.85 11.12
N ASP A 419 -14.65 -38.42 12.13
CA ASP A 419 -14.47 -37.09 12.71
C ASP A 419 -13.12 -37.10 13.44
N THR A 420 -12.05 -36.79 12.70
CA THR A 420 -10.75 -36.52 13.32
C THR A 420 -10.90 -35.15 13.97
N ALA A 421 -11.31 -35.12 15.23
CA ALA A 421 -11.31 -33.90 16.02
C ALA A 421 -9.85 -33.37 16.07
N ILE A 422 -9.56 -32.34 15.27
CA ILE A 422 -8.27 -31.66 15.27
C ILE A 422 -8.21 -30.89 16.59
N ASP A 423 -7.28 -31.27 17.46
CA ASP A 423 -6.97 -30.50 18.66
C ASP A 423 -6.41 -29.13 18.25
N PRO A 424 -7.13 -28.01 18.47
CA PRO A 424 -6.64 -26.69 18.12
C PRO A 424 -5.38 -26.28 18.91
N ASP A 425 -5.12 -26.95 20.05
CA ASP A 425 -3.96 -26.69 20.89
C ASP A 425 -2.74 -27.54 20.47
N TYR A 426 -2.89 -28.47 19.52
CA TYR A 426 -1.76 -29.25 19.00
C TYR A 426 -0.82 -28.37 18.16
N ILE A 427 0.35 -28.06 18.72
CA ILE A 427 1.41 -27.34 18.02
C ILE A 427 2.15 -28.31 17.10
N ARG A 428 1.96 -28.13 15.79
CA ARG A 428 2.69 -28.91 14.78
C ARG A 428 4.20 -28.61 14.82
N PRO A 429 5.07 -29.56 14.42
CA PRO A 429 6.52 -29.35 14.41
C PRO A 429 7.00 -28.13 13.60
N ASP A 430 6.35 -27.81 12.47
CA ASP A 430 6.67 -26.64 11.64
C ASP A 430 6.29 -25.32 12.33
N LEU A 431 5.16 -25.30 13.04
CA LEU A 431 4.74 -24.19 13.88
C LEU A 431 5.67 -24.04 15.09
N GLN A 432 6.07 -25.14 15.74
CA GLN A 432 7.02 -25.15 16.84
C GLN A 432 8.36 -24.54 16.41
N GLU A 433 8.90 -24.92 15.25
CA GLU A 433 10.12 -24.31 14.69
C GLU A 433 9.94 -22.79 14.46
N THR A 434 8.76 -22.38 14.00
CA THR A 434 8.45 -20.96 13.81
C THR A 434 8.43 -20.20 15.13
N ILE A 435 7.80 -20.77 16.18
CA ILE A 435 7.77 -20.21 17.54
C ILE A 435 9.20 -20.08 18.09
N GLU A 436 10.01 -21.13 17.96
CA GLU A 436 11.41 -21.15 18.40
C GLU A 436 12.22 -20.06 17.69
N ARG A 437 12.09 -19.91 16.37
CA ARG A 437 12.81 -18.87 15.62
C ARG A 437 12.39 -17.46 16.03
N HIS A 438 11.11 -17.21 16.28
CA HIS A 438 10.64 -15.91 16.78
C HIS A 438 11.11 -15.64 18.21
N SER A 439 11.26 -16.69 19.03
CA SER A 439 11.66 -16.56 20.43
C SER A 439 12.99 -15.81 20.59
N HIS A 440 13.96 -16.00 19.68
CA HIS A 440 15.25 -15.29 19.68
C HIS A 440 15.13 -13.77 19.57
N THR A 441 14.01 -13.26 19.07
CA THR A 441 13.76 -11.82 18.90
C THR A 441 13.10 -11.17 20.12
N LEU A 442 12.70 -11.97 21.11
CA LEU A 442 12.00 -11.53 22.31
C LEU A 442 12.98 -11.29 23.45
N ASP A 443 12.72 -10.26 24.25
CA ASP A 443 13.61 -9.82 25.33
C ASP A 443 13.81 -10.91 26.40
N GLU A 444 12.78 -11.72 26.67
CA GLU A 444 12.83 -12.86 27.61
C GLU A 444 13.92 -13.89 27.24
N ASN A 445 14.25 -14.01 25.95
CA ASN A 445 15.28 -14.93 25.45
C ASN A 445 16.62 -14.23 25.16
N ARG A 446 16.77 -12.97 25.58
CA ARG A 446 17.98 -12.15 25.41
C ARG A 446 18.49 -11.56 26.74
N PRO A 447 18.57 -12.34 27.84
CA PRO A 447 18.78 -11.80 29.19
C PRO A 447 20.08 -11.01 29.35
N GLU A 448 21.15 -11.37 28.64
CA GLU A 448 22.42 -10.64 28.70
C GLU A 448 22.33 -9.24 28.05
N ALA A 449 21.61 -9.12 26.93
CA ALA A 449 21.41 -7.85 26.25
C ALA A 449 20.51 -6.94 27.09
N VAL A 450 19.41 -7.49 27.62
CA VAL A 450 18.49 -6.80 28.54
C VAL A 450 19.23 -6.30 29.77
N ALA A 451 19.99 -7.17 30.46
CA ALA A 451 20.74 -6.77 31.65
C ALA A 451 21.76 -5.67 31.37
N LYS A 452 22.49 -5.73 30.24
CA LYS A 452 23.43 -4.67 29.84
C LYS A 452 22.74 -3.34 29.54
N ARG A 453 21.55 -3.38 28.93
CA ARG A 453 20.76 -2.20 28.59
C ARG A 453 20.18 -1.55 29.85
N HIS A 454 19.51 -2.34 30.69
CA HIS A 454 18.93 -1.89 31.97
C HIS A 454 19.98 -1.39 32.97
N ALA A 455 21.20 -1.94 32.95
CA ALA A 455 22.30 -1.44 33.78
C ALA A 455 22.71 0.02 33.46
N ARG A 456 22.34 0.54 32.28
CA ARG A 456 22.51 1.96 31.91
C ARG A 456 21.29 2.82 32.26
N GLY A 457 20.24 2.24 32.83
CA GLY A 457 18.96 2.90 33.04
C GLY A 457 18.14 3.06 31.76
N TYR A 458 18.50 2.37 30.68
CA TYR A 458 17.80 2.44 29.39
C TYR A 458 16.87 1.26 29.21
N ARG A 459 15.82 1.46 28.42
CA ARG A 459 14.81 0.46 28.06
C ARG A 459 15.21 -0.30 26.81
N MET A 460 14.62 -1.48 26.67
CA MET A 460 14.64 -2.27 25.45
C MET A 460 13.67 -1.69 24.42
N PRO A 461 13.95 -1.85 23.12
CA PRO A 461 13.05 -1.41 22.05
C PRO A 461 11.59 -1.84 22.22
N ARG A 462 11.34 -3.10 22.62
CA ARG A 462 9.98 -3.62 22.80
C ARG A 462 9.26 -3.00 24.02
N GLU A 463 9.99 -2.59 25.05
CA GLU A 463 9.42 -1.85 26.19
C GLU A 463 8.94 -0.46 25.76
N ASN A 464 9.71 0.23 24.91
CA ASN A 464 9.33 1.53 24.35
C ASN A 464 8.14 1.40 23.38
N ILE A 465 8.18 0.41 22.47
CA ILE A 465 7.08 0.12 21.55
C ILE A 465 5.81 -0.24 22.32
N GLY A 466 5.91 -1.10 23.33
CA GLY A 466 4.78 -1.55 24.15
C GLY A 466 4.08 -0.42 24.91
N GLN A 467 4.82 0.61 25.35
CA GLN A 467 4.19 1.81 25.89
C GLN A 467 3.58 2.67 24.79
N LEU A 468 4.27 2.85 23.66
CA LEU A 468 3.83 3.74 22.57
C LEU A 468 2.49 3.31 21.95
N VAL A 469 2.34 2.02 21.69
CA VAL A 469 1.24 1.47 20.89
C VAL A 469 0.09 0.97 21.76
N ASP A 470 -1.11 0.89 21.17
CA ASP A 470 -2.25 0.26 21.83
C ASP A 470 -2.03 -1.25 21.95
N GLU A 471 -2.49 -1.84 23.06
CA GLU A 471 -2.22 -3.23 23.41
C GLU A 471 -2.66 -4.20 22.30
N GLY A 472 -1.75 -5.10 21.89
CA GLY A 472 -2.01 -6.10 20.85
C GLY A 472 -2.02 -5.59 19.39
N SER A 473 -1.91 -4.27 19.18
CA SER A 473 -2.01 -3.65 17.85
C SER A 473 -0.74 -3.80 17.00
N PHE A 474 0.45 -3.88 17.62
CA PHE A 474 1.71 -3.93 16.88
C PHE A 474 1.86 -5.22 16.07
N LYS A 475 2.03 -5.08 14.76
CA LYS A 475 2.35 -6.17 13.83
C LYS A 475 3.72 -5.93 13.24
N GLU A 476 4.69 -6.69 13.76
CA GLU A 476 6.08 -6.59 13.33
C GLU A 476 6.30 -7.17 11.94
N TYR A 477 7.06 -6.47 11.11
CA TYR A 477 7.44 -6.91 9.77
C TYR A 477 8.82 -7.54 9.82
N TRP A 478 8.99 -8.68 9.14
CA TRP A 478 10.29 -9.36 9.01
C TRP A 478 11.06 -9.52 10.34
N PRO A 479 10.46 -10.08 11.40
CA PRO A 479 11.15 -10.30 12.67
C PRO A 479 12.33 -11.29 12.54
N LEU A 480 12.25 -12.23 11.59
CA LEU A 480 13.21 -13.32 11.42
C LEU A 480 14.44 -12.97 10.55
N ILE A 481 14.60 -11.72 10.11
CA ILE A 481 15.80 -11.32 9.37
C ILE A 481 17.01 -11.26 10.30
N VAL A 482 18.18 -11.53 9.73
CA VAL A 482 19.47 -11.48 10.43
C VAL A 482 20.43 -10.60 9.64
N ALA A 483 21.54 -10.19 10.27
CA ALA A 483 22.57 -9.41 9.59
C ALA A 483 23.16 -10.18 8.41
N ARG A 484 23.53 -9.45 7.36
CA ARG A 484 24.14 -10.01 6.15
C ARG A 484 25.64 -10.29 6.41
N GLN A 485 25.96 -11.20 7.32
CA GLN A 485 27.34 -11.54 7.70
C GLN A 485 27.61 -13.05 7.61
N HIS A 486 27.03 -13.70 6.59
CA HIS A 486 27.11 -15.14 6.34
C HIS A 486 28.53 -15.61 5.98
N GLN A 487 29.44 -14.71 5.57
CA GLN A 487 30.84 -15.05 5.39
C GLN A 487 31.61 -15.16 6.71
N ARG A 488 31.08 -14.59 7.79
CA ARG A 488 31.74 -14.52 9.11
C ARG A 488 31.14 -15.48 10.12
N TYR A 489 29.83 -15.70 10.06
CA TYR A 489 29.08 -16.44 11.07
C TYR A 489 28.10 -17.43 10.43
N ASP A 490 27.82 -18.51 11.15
CA ASP A 490 26.76 -19.45 10.79
C ASP A 490 25.36 -18.89 11.08
N MET A 491 24.33 -19.56 10.56
CA MET A 491 22.95 -19.10 10.71
C MET A 491 22.45 -19.12 12.16
N GLU A 492 22.92 -20.03 13.00
CA GLU A 492 22.51 -20.10 14.41
C GLU A 492 23.03 -18.91 15.21
N THR A 493 24.31 -18.60 15.01
CA THR A 493 24.95 -17.41 15.59
C THR A 493 24.24 -16.14 15.13
N LEU A 494 23.95 -16.01 13.82
CA LEU A 494 23.24 -14.86 13.28
C LEU A 494 21.82 -14.72 13.85
N ARG A 495 21.07 -15.81 14.01
CA ARG A 495 19.72 -15.81 14.60
C ARG A 495 19.74 -15.30 16.05
N LYS A 496 20.73 -15.74 16.83
CA LYS A 496 20.87 -15.38 18.23
C LYS A 496 21.39 -13.96 18.45
N ASP A 497 22.42 -13.57 17.69
CA ASP A 497 23.18 -12.35 17.98
C ASP A 497 22.75 -11.15 17.10
N THR A 498 22.03 -11.40 16.00
CA THR A 498 21.55 -10.35 15.09
C THR A 498 20.03 -10.40 14.83
N PRO A 499 19.18 -10.58 15.88
CA PRO A 499 17.74 -10.67 15.70
C PRO A 499 17.18 -9.41 15.04
N ALA A 500 16.24 -9.60 14.11
CA ALA A 500 15.60 -8.54 13.32
C ALA A 500 16.59 -7.58 12.60
N ASP A 501 17.84 -8.00 12.41
CA ASP A 501 18.95 -7.17 11.94
C ASP A 501 19.15 -5.84 12.71
N GLY A 502 18.80 -5.84 14.00
CA GLY A 502 18.89 -4.67 14.86
C GLY A 502 17.87 -3.57 14.58
N LEU A 503 16.75 -3.91 13.94
CA LEU A 503 15.65 -2.98 13.67
C LEU A 503 14.29 -3.66 13.86
N ILE A 504 13.54 -3.22 14.86
CA ILE A 504 12.16 -3.64 15.10
C ILE A 504 11.25 -2.63 14.41
N ALA A 505 10.42 -3.08 13.47
CA ALA A 505 9.55 -2.17 12.73
C ALA A 505 8.25 -2.85 12.33
N GLY A 506 7.16 -2.08 12.30
CA GLY A 506 5.85 -2.60 11.99
C GLY A 506 4.75 -1.55 12.03
N THR A 507 3.53 -1.99 11.81
CA THR A 507 2.32 -1.16 11.90
C THR A 507 1.66 -1.32 13.26
N ALA A 508 1.04 -0.27 13.78
CA ALA A 508 0.33 -0.27 15.06
C ALA A 508 -0.83 0.73 15.08
N SER A 509 -1.59 0.71 16.16
CA SER A 509 -2.46 1.81 16.57
C SER A 509 -1.78 2.57 17.73
N ILE A 510 -1.87 3.90 17.73
CA ILE A 510 -1.40 4.79 18.78
C ILE A 510 -2.56 5.74 19.12
N ASN A 511 -2.85 5.88 20.41
CA ASN A 511 -3.94 6.70 20.94
C ASN A 511 -5.34 6.20 20.55
N GLY A 512 -5.56 4.89 20.40
CA GLY A 512 -6.87 4.29 20.10
C GLY A 512 -7.94 4.54 21.18
N HIS A 513 -7.53 4.95 22.38
CA HIS A 513 -8.45 5.42 23.43
C HIS A 513 -9.00 6.84 23.20
N LEU A 514 -8.40 7.62 22.30
CA LEU A 514 -8.83 8.98 21.93
C LEU A 514 -9.40 9.08 20.51
N PHE A 515 -8.97 8.19 19.62
CA PHE A 515 -9.30 8.26 18.20
C PHE A 515 -9.72 6.89 17.67
N ASP A 516 -10.48 6.88 16.58
CA ASP A 516 -10.88 5.66 15.89
C ASP A 516 -9.70 4.86 15.31
N ASP A 517 -9.99 3.65 14.84
CA ASP A 517 -9.03 2.75 14.21
C ASP A 517 -8.40 3.34 12.94
N GLU A 518 -8.99 4.35 12.31
CA GLU A 518 -8.44 4.94 11.08
C GLU A 518 -7.34 5.97 11.39
N ARG A 519 -7.59 6.81 12.39
CA ARG A 519 -6.71 7.91 12.84
C ARG A 519 -5.63 7.46 13.80
N SER A 520 -5.83 6.34 14.49
CA SER A 520 -4.83 5.77 15.39
C SER A 520 -3.68 5.05 14.66
N ARG A 521 -3.83 4.70 13.37
CA ARG A 521 -2.83 3.92 12.63
C ARG A 521 -1.51 4.66 12.50
N ALA A 522 -0.42 3.96 12.74
CA ALA A 522 0.93 4.48 12.58
C ALA A 522 1.92 3.37 12.20
N ILE A 523 3.08 3.81 11.71
CA ILE A 523 4.28 2.97 11.59
C ILE A 523 5.21 3.30 12.74
N VAL A 524 5.75 2.25 13.35
CA VAL A 524 6.79 2.35 14.37
C VAL A 524 8.05 1.71 13.87
N VAL A 525 9.17 2.43 13.97
CA VAL A 525 10.51 1.96 13.60
C VAL A 525 11.43 2.19 14.79
N HIS A 526 12.06 1.15 15.31
CA HIS A 526 12.93 1.24 16.48
C HIS A 526 14.26 0.51 16.22
N TYR A 527 15.36 1.24 16.30
CA TYR A 527 16.70 0.63 16.24
C TYR A 527 17.06 -0.04 17.56
N ASP A 528 17.48 -1.31 17.49
CA ASP A 528 18.00 -2.02 18.65
C ASP A 528 19.50 -1.79 18.79
N TYR A 529 19.87 -0.86 19.68
CA TYR A 529 21.28 -0.58 19.98
C TYR A 529 22.05 -1.80 20.49
N THR A 530 21.37 -2.79 21.08
CA THR A 530 22.02 -4.00 21.59
C THR A 530 22.48 -4.94 20.46
N VAL A 531 21.99 -4.74 19.23
CA VAL A 531 22.41 -5.46 18.03
C VAL A 531 23.32 -4.58 17.20
N LEU A 532 24.61 -4.91 17.17
CA LEU A 532 25.62 -4.24 16.33
C LEU A 532 25.59 -2.71 16.49
N ALA A 533 25.38 -2.21 17.72
CA ALA A 533 25.31 -0.80 18.07
C ALA A 533 24.24 0.01 17.31
N GLY A 534 23.13 -0.64 16.93
CA GLY A 534 22.03 0.01 16.20
C GLY A 534 22.44 0.50 14.80
N THR A 535 23.46 -0.14 14.20
CA THR A 535 23.97 0.27 12.90
C THR A 535 23.07 -0.13 11.74
N GLN A 536 23.04 0.70 10.71
CA GLN A 536 22.36 0.44 9.44
C GLN A 536 23.13 -0.56 8.56
N GLY A 537 22.50 -1.69 8.24
CA GLY A 537 23.00 -2.76 7.38
C GLY A 537 22.07 -3.04 6.21
N GLY A 538 22.46 -3.99 5.33
CA GLY A 538 21.69 -4.25 4.11
C GLY A 538 20.26 -4.78 4.34
N ARG A 539 20.00 -5.53 5.42
CA ARG A 539 18.67 -6.10 5.68
C ARG A 539 17.77 -5.14 6.44
N ASN A 540 18.30 -4.39 7.40
CA ASN A 540 17.51 -3.37 8.07
C ASN A 540 17.18 -2.16 7.16
N HIS A 541 18.04 -1.76 6.22
CA HIS A 541 17.66 -0.79 5.17
C HIS A 541 16.48 -1.30 4.33
N TYR A 542 16.52 -2.55 3.88
CA TYR A 542 15.41 -3.17 3.16
C TYR A 542 14.09 -3.12 3.97
N LYS A 543 14.17 -3.41 5.28
CA LYS A 543 13.04 -3.29 6.23
C LYS A 543 12.52 -1.85 6.33
N GLN A 544 13.41 -0.86 6.44
CA GLN A 544 13.03 0.56 6.46
C GLN A 544 12.34 0.99 5.17
N ASP A 545 12.90 0.65 4.01
CA ASP A 545 12.33 1.00 2.71
C ASP A 545 10.90 0.49 2.58
N ARG A 546 10.65 -0.75 3.04
CA ARG A 546 9.30 -1.32 3.07
C ARG A 546 8.36 -0.53 4.00
N MET A 547 8.82 -0.13 5.18
CA MET A 547 8.01 0.67 6.10
C MET A 547 7.69 2.04 5.51
N TYR A 548 8.67 2.72 4.93
CA TYR A 548 8.46 4.08 4.40
C TYR A 548 7.63 4.08 3.12
N GLU A 549 7.72 3.02 2.30
CA GLU A 549 6.81 2.81 1.17
C GLU A 549 5.36 2.62 1.62
N LEU A 550 5.12 1.88 2.71
CA LEU A 550 3.79 1.74 3.30
C LEU A 550 3.28 3.07 3.89
N ALA A 551 4.12 3.81 4.62
CA ALA A 551 3.78 5.15 5.12
C ALA A 551 3.38 6.08 3.97
N ASN A 552 4.10 6.04 2.85
CA ASN A 552 3.80 6.85 1.69
C ASN A 552 2.44 6.47 1.09
N ARG A 553 2.24 5.20 0.74
CA ARG A 553 1.02 4.74 0.04
C ARG A 553 -0.24 4.86 0.87
N PHE A 554 -0.15 4.56 2.16
CA PHE A 554 -1.30 4.51 3.06
C PHE A 554 -1.39 5.73 3.98
N ARG A 555 -0.53 6.74 3.78
CA ARG A 555 -0.51 8.00 4.52
C ARG A 555 -0.44 7.79 6.04
N LEU A 556 0.42 6.86 6.46
CA LEU A 556 0.59 6.52 7.88
C LEU A 556 1.68 7.39 8.53
N PRO A 557 1.41 8.05 9.67
CA PRO A 557 2.43 8.70 10.50
C PRO A 557 3.55 7.72 10.87
N VAL A 558 4.77 8.24 11.05
CA VAL A 558 5.95 7.43 11.41
C VAL A 558 6.52 7.92 12.74
N VAL A 559 6.64 7.01 13.71
CA VAL A 559 7.43 7.21 14.93
C VAL A 559 8.73 6.42 14.81
N LEU A 560 9.84 7.13 14.71
CA LEU A 560 11.19 6.61 14.57
C LEU A 560 11.95 6.76 15.89
N PHE A 561 12.33 5.65 16.52
CA PHE A 561 13.32 5.65 17.59
C PHE A 561 14.72 5.54 17.00
N GLY A 562 15.37 6.69 16.85
CA GLY A 562 16.67 6.82 16.22
C GLY A 562 17.80 6.65 17.23
N GLU A 563 18.41 5.47 17.29
CA GLU A 563 19.56 5.21 18.16
C GLU A 563 20.57 4.29 17.43
N GLY A 564 21.84 4.70 17.37
CA GLY A 564 22.91 3.93 16.73
C GLY A 564 23.81 4.75 15.82
N GLY A 565 24.73 4.05 15.15
CA GLY A 565 25.59 4.61 14.10
C GLY A 565 25.08 4.32 12.69
N GLY A 566 25.84 4.73 11.67
CA GLY A 566 25.50 4.51 10.26
C GLY A 566 26.55 3.67 9.53
N GLY A 567 26.14 3.02 8.44
CA GLY A 567 27.00 2.22 7.57
C GLY A 567 27.72 1.07 8.27
N ARG A 568 27.05 -0.08 8.39
CA ARG A 568 27.59 -1.24 9.12
C ARG A 568 28.85 -1.83 8.46
N PRO A 569 29.97 -1.91 9.19
CA PRO A 569 31.15 -2.63 8.72
C PRO A 569 30.92 -4.14 8.73
N GLY A 570 31.41 -4.82 7.70
CA GLY A 570 31.51 -6.28 7.69
C GLY A 570 30.29 -7.05 7.19
N ASP A 571 29.29 -6.36 6.63
CA ASP A 571 28.28 -7.00 5.78
C ASP A 571 28.94 -7.65 4.54
N ASP A 572 28.36 -8.74 4.05
CA ASP A 572 28.86 -9.52 2.92
C ASP A 572 28.64 -8.74 1.62
N TYR A 573 29.70 -8.18 1.05
CA TYR A 573 29.68 -7.50 -0.24
C TYR A 573 30.54 -8.23 -1.26
N THR A 574 30.19 -8.13 -2.55
CA THR A 574 30.97 -8.69 -3.67
C THR A 574 32.19 -7.83 -4.05
N GLY A 575 32.44 -6.74 -3.31
CA GLY A 575 33.56 -5.80 -3.48
C GLY A 575 33.39 -4.55 -2.59
N PRO A 576 34.37 -3.61 -2.59
CA PRO A 576 34.20 -2.33 -1.91
C PRO A 576 33.06 -1.54 -2.57
N ARG A 577 31.99 -1.27 -1.81
CA ARG A 577 30.80 -0.53 -2.25
C ARG A 577 30.57 0.67 -1.35
N VAL A 578 30.25 1.81 -1.96
CA VAL A 578 29.57 2.92 -1.30
C VAL A 578 28.09 2.78 -1.65
N ALA A 579 27.22 2.61 -0.66
CA ALA A 579 25.80 2.37 -0.89
C ALA A 579 25.02 3.69 -1.13
N PHE A 580 25.53 4.55 -2.03
CA PHE A 580 24.88 5.83 -2.38
C PHE A 580 23.62 5.65 -3.24
N ASP A 581 23.35 4.41 -3.65
CA ASP A 581 22.14 3.91 -4.29
C ASP A 581 21.12 3.36 -3.28
N THR A 582 21.30 3.65 -1.98
CA THR A 582 20.32 3.28 -0.93
C THR A 582 19.19 4.29 -0.90
N ASP A 583 17.96 3.83 -1.18
CA ASP A 583 16.79 4.69 -1.30
C ASP A 583 16.15 5.08 0.04
N THR A 584 16.57 4.50 1.17
CA THR A 584 15.99 4.77 2.50
C THR A 584 15.91 6.24 2.85
N PHE A 585 16.97 7.00 2.58
CA PHE A 585 17.01 8.43 2.89
C PHE A 585 16.09 9.22 1.94
N THR A 586 16.03 8.83 0.67
CA THR A 586 15.14 9.42 -0.34
C THR A 586 13.67 9.19 0.02
N THR A 587 13.30 7.93 0.25
CA THR A 587 11.93 7.53 0.57
C THR A 587 11.45 8.12 1.89
N PHE A 588 12.31 8.17 2.92
CA PHE A 588 11.98 8.82 4.19
C PHE A 588 11.80 10.34 4.02
N SER A 589 12.71 11.01 3.31
CA SER A 589 12.61 12.47 3.07
C SER A 589 11.35 12.83 2.28
N GLN A 590 10.91 11.94 1.37
CA GLN A 590 9.64 12.07 0.64
C GLN A 590 8.41 11.94 1.53
N LEU A 591 8.52 11.61 2.82
CA LEU A 591 7.39 11.63 3.76
C LEU A 591 7.19 13.01 4.41
N SER A 592 8.19 13.89 4.42
CA SER A 592 8.07 15.23 5.02
C SER A 592 6.92 16.02 4.39
N GLY A 593 6.05 16.59 5.22
CA GLY A 593 4.84 17.32 4.79
C GLY A 593 3.73 16.44 4.20
N LEU A 594 3.88 15.11 4.21
CA LEU A 594 2.86 14.15 3.79
C LEU A 594 2.19 13.46 4.97
N VAL A 595 3.02 12.98 5.90
CA VAL A 595 2.61 12.31 7.13
C VAL A 595 3.43 12.88 8.29
N PRO A 596 2.90 12.94 9.52
CA PRO A 596 3.68 13.34 10.67
C PRO A 596 4.90 12.43 10.87
N LEU A 597 6.08 13.01 10.98
CA LEU A 597 7.34 12.32 11.24
C LEU A 597 7.86 12.70 12.63
N ILE A 598 7.96 11.72 13.51
CA ILE A 598 8.32 11.92 14.92
C ILE A 598 9.59 11.12 15.20
N ALA A 599 10.65 11.79 15.63
CA ALA A 599 11.85 11.14 16.12
C ALA A 599 11.87 11.13 17.65
N VAL A 600 12.19 9.96 18.22
CA VAL A 600 12.53 9.79 19.63
C VAL A 600 13.98 9.28 19.71
N ILE A 601 14.84 9.94 20.47
CA ILE A 601 16.25 9.53 20.60
C ILE A 601 16.67 9.40 22.07
N ASN A 602 17.27 8.25 22.38
CA ASN A 602 17.93 7.98 23.65
C ASN A 602 19.34 7.47 23.36
N GLY A 603 20.32 7.87 24.17
CA GLY A 603 21.70 7.42 24.02
C GLY A 603 22.40 8.09 22.84
N ARG A 604 22.86 7.31 21.86
CA ARG A 604 23.84 7.76 20.85
C ARG A 604 23.28 7.66 19.45
N THR A 605 23.17 8.80 18.74
CA THR A 605 22.58 8.86 17.40
C THR A 605 23.53 9.54 16.44
N PHE A 606 24.12 8.76 15.53
CA PHE A 606 25.12 9.25 14.59
C PHE A 606 24.84 8.84 13.14
N ALA A 607 25.48 9.55 12.20
CA ALA A 607 25.53 9.20 10.79
C ALA A 607 24.14 9.09 10.14
N GLY A 608 23.85 7.98 9.44
CA GLY A 608 22.58 7.81 8.75
C GLY A 608 21.37 7.79 9.67
N ASN A 609 21.51 7.35 10.94
CA ASN A 609 20.41 7.48 11.91
C ASN A 609 20.10 8.96 12.19
N THR A 610 21.14 9.80 12.31
CA THR A 610 20.97 11.25 12.46
C THR A 610 20.33 11.88 11.23
N ALA A 611 20.67 11.43 10.03
CA ALA A 611 20.04 11.94 8.81
C ALA A 611 18.52 11.67 8.79
N LEU A 612 18.08 10.48 9.20
CA LEU A 612 16.65 10.17 9.33
C LEU A 612 15.98 11.01 10.43
N VAL A 613 16.61 11.10 11.60
CA VAL A 613 16.11 11.90 12.74
C VAL A 613 15.96 13.37 12.36
N ALA A 614 16.95 13.96 11.69
CA ALA A 614 16.95 15.36 11.25
C ALA A 614 15.92 15.68 10.16
N CYS A 615 15.38 14.67 9.48
CA CYS A 615 14.28 14.82 8.52
C CYS A 615 12.89 14.79 9.17
N CYS A 616 12.78 14.54 10.47
CA CYS A 616 11.51 14.49 11.19
C CYS A 616 10.94 15.89 11.49
N ASP A 617 9.63 15.97 11.71
CA ASP A 617 8.94 17.21 12.06
C ASP A 617 9.24 17.63 13.51
N VAL A 618 9.50 16.66 14.38
CA VAL A 618 9.92 16.86 15.77
C VAL A 618 10.97 15.83 16.18
N ILE A 619 11.96 16.29 16.94
CA ILE A 619 12.99 15.49 17.59
C ILE A 619 12.82 15.61 19.10
N ILE A 620 12.42 14.51 19.72
CA ILE A 620 12.28 14.36 21.17
C ILE A 620 13.51 13.59 21.66
N ALA A 621 14.33 14.20 22.50
CA ALA A 621 15.58 13.62 22.97
C ALA A 621 15.63 13.55 24.49
N THR A 622 16.17 12.47 25.05
CA THR A 622 16.42 12.38 26.49
C THR A 622 17.66 13.17 26.92
N GLU A 623 17.71 13.65 28.17
CA GLU A 623 18.81 14.48 28.70
C GLU A 623 20.22 13.90 28.48
N GLY A 624 20.37 12.57 28.58
CA GLY A 624 21.65 11.87 28.40
C GLY A 624 22.06 11.59 26.96
N SER A 625 21.30 12.08 25.96
CA SER A 625 21.53 11.77 24.56
C SER A 625 22.66 12.59 23.92
N THR A 626 23.23 12.04 22.86
CA THR A 626 24.15 12.73 21.95
C THR A 626 23.71 12.49 20.51
N VAL A 627 23.64 13.55 19.72
CA VAL A 627 23.26 13.49 18.31
C VAL A 627 24.22 14.30 17.46
N ALA A 628 24.76 13.70 16.40
CA ALA A 628 25.63 14.40 15.45
C ALA A 628 25.73 13.67 14.12
N MET A 629 25.95 14.39 13.01
CA MET A 629 26.16 13.76 11.71
C MET A 629 27.38 12.82 11.70
N GLY A 630 28.46 13.20 12.40
CA GLY A 630 29.67 12.40 12.52
C GLY A 630 29.79 11.73 13.88
N GLY A 631 29.87 10.40 13.96
CA GLY A 631 30.27 9.71 15.20
C GLY A 631 31.80 9.72 15.41
N PRO A 632 32.30 9.37 16.60
CA PRO A 632 33.74 9.40 16.94
C PRO A 632 34.66 8.72 15.93
N ALA A 633 34.28 7.53 15.44
CA ALA A 633 35.08 6.79 14.46
C ALA A 633 35.25 7.53 13.13
N MET A 634 34.25 8.31 12.69
CA MET A 634 34.36 9.11 11.47
C MET A 634 35.19 10.38 11.69
N ILE A 635 35.12 10.98 12.89
CA ILE A 635 35.93 12.15 13.25
C ILE A 635 37.41 11.75 13.30
N GLU A 636 37.72 10.63 13.95
CA GLU A 636 39.07 10.06 13.99
C GLU A 636 39.55 9.66 12.59
N GLY A 637 38.72 8.94 11.83
CA GLY A 637 39.05 8.53 10.46
C GLY A 637 39.27 9.71 9.50
N GLY A 638 38.64 10.86 9.76
CA GLY A 638 38.86 12.12 9.05
C GLY A 638 40.10 12.91 9.51
N GLY A 639 40.81 12.44 10.55
CA GLY A 639 41.99 13.12 11.09
C GLY A 639 41.68 14.36 11.92
N LEU A 640 40.45 14.47 12.46
CA LEU A 640 39.98 15.65 13.19
C LEU A 640 40.17 15.55 14.72
N GLY A 641 40.85 14.49 15.18
CA GLY A 641 41.09 14.19 16.59
C GLY A 641 40.27 13.00 17.09
N VAL A 642 40.40 12.71 18.39
CA VAL A 642 39.71 11.60 19.07
C VAL A 642 38.83 12.19 20.14
N TYR A 643 37.55 11.82 20.12
CA TYR A 643 36.53 12.31 21.03
C TYR A 643 35.70 11.13 21.55
N THR A 644 35.16 11.26 22.74
CA THR A 644 34.10 10.38 23.24
C THR A 644 32.77 10.71 22.55
N PRO A 645 31.82 9.77 22.44
CA PRO A 645 30.49 10.05 21.89
C PRO A 645 29.79 11.25 22.54
N GLU A 646 29.98 11.42 23.85
CA GLU A 646 29.35 12.45 24.67
C GLU A 646 29.94 13.85 24.44
N GLU A 647 31.13 13.97 23.85
CA GLU A 647 31.75 15.26 23.49
C GLU A 647 31.31 15.79 22.11
N VAL A 648 30.67 14.96 21.28
CA VAL A 648 30.43 15.31 19.87
C VAL A 648 29.19 16.19 19.70
N GLY A 649 28.07 15.80 20.30
CA GLY A 649 26.80 16.49 20.12
C GLY A 649 25.86 16.34 21.33
N PRO A 650 26.32 16.67 22.55
CA PRO A 650 25.48 16.60 23.75
C PRO A 650 24.28 17.56 23.67
N MET A 651 23.24 17.28 24.46
CA MET A 651 22.01 18.08 24.49
C MET A 651 22.24 19.56 24.83
N GLU A 652 23.30 19.90 25.57
CA GLU A 652 23.69 21.30 25.82
C GLU A 652 24.04 22.08 24.55
N PHE A 653 24.42 21.40 23.45
CA PHE A 653 24.62 22.03 22.15
C PHE A 653 23.34 22.00 21.32
N GLN A 654 22.66 20.85 21.33
CA GLN A 654 21.61 20.52 20.37
C GLN A 654 20.24 21.11 20.72
N VAL A 655 19.98 21.37 22.00
CA VAL A 655 18.74 22.02 22.44
C VAL A 655 18.77 23.53 22.13
N PRO A 656 19.84 24.29 22.45
CA PRO A 656 19.88 25.73 22.16
C PRO A 656 20.03 26.07 20.67
N ASN A 657 20.58 25.18 19.84
CA ASN A 657 20.76 25.41 18.41
C ASN A 657 19.54 25.00 17.55
N GLY A 658 18.49 24.44 18.15
CA GLY A 658 17.24 24.09 17.47
C GLY A 658 17.22 22.72 16.79
N VAL A 659 18.27 21.91 16.90
CA VAL A 659 18.28 20.53 16.39
C VAL A 659 17.35 19.64 17.20
N VAL A 660 17.32 19.77 18.52
CA VAL A 660 16.38 19.05 19.38
C VAL A 660 15.22 19.96 19.72
N ASP A 661 14.01 19.52 19.38
CA ASP A 661 12.79 20.28 19.58
C ASP A 661 12.30 20.22 21.03
N ILE A 662 12.38 19.03 21.64
CA ILE A 662 11.87 18.78 23.00
C ILE A 662 12.86 17.92 23.76
N LEU A 663 13.29 18.40 24.93
CA LEU A 663 14.12 17.66 25.87
C LEU A 663 13.22 16.92 26.86
N ALA A 664 13.32 15.59 26.88
CA ALA A 664 12.65 14.71 27.84
C ALA A 664 13.65 14.26 28.92
N ARG A 665 13.17 13.98 30.13
CA ARG A 665 13.98 13.46 31.23
C ARG A 665 14.48 12.04 30.93
N ASP A 666 13.60 11.20 30.41
CA ASP A 666 13.86 9.79 30.12
C ASP A 666 13.00 9.28 28.96
N GLU A 667 13.17 8.00 28.62
CA GLU A 667 12.45 7.34 27.51
C GLU A 667 10.94 7.25 27.76
N GLU A 668 10.49 7.14 29.02
CA GLU A 668 9.06 7.06 29.35
C GLU A 668 8.37 8.38 29.04
N GLU A 669 8.93 9.50 29.50
CA GLU A 669 8.44 10.83 29.16
C GLU A 669 8.55 11.12 27.66
N ALA A 670 9.60 10.67 26.99
CA ALA A 670 9.76 10.86 25.55
C ALA A 670 8.65 10.16 24.74
N VAL A 671 8.24 8.95 25.16
CA VAL A 671 7.10 8.24 24.54
C VAL A 671 5.78 8.96 24.78
N ASP A 672 5.55 9.49 25.98
CA ASP A 672 4.34 10.24 26.29
C ASP A 672 4.26 11.56 25.49
N ILE A 673 5.40 12.25 25.32
CA ILE A 673 5.51 13.41 24.45
C ILE A 673 5.23 13.03 23.00
N ALA A 674 5.75 11.90 22.51
CA ALA A 674 5.50 11.44 21.15
C ALA A 674 4.01 11.15 20.89
N LYS A 675 3.33 10.50 21.85
CA LYS A 675 1.87 10.30 21.82
C LYS A 675 1.11 11.62 21.80
N LYS A 676 1.49 12.55 22.67
CA LYS A 676 0.86 13.87 22.78
C LYS A 676 1.03 14.66 21.49
N TYR A 677 2.25 14.71 20.95
CA TYR A 677 2.56 15.36 19.68
C TYR A 677 1.72 14.77 18.53
N LEU A 678 1.71 13.44 18.38
CA LEU A 678 0.92 12.78 17.34
C LEU A 678 -0.58 13.11 17.44
N SER A 679 -1.10 13.23 18.66
CA SER A 679 -2.53 13.49 18.90
C SER A 679 -3.05 14.77 18.20
N TYR A 680 -2.22 15.81 18.05
CA TYR A 680 -2.63 17.05 17.39
C TYR A 680 -2.90 16.86 15.89
N PHE A 681 -2.29 15.85 15.27
CA PHE A 681 -2.46 15.48 13.87
C PHE A 681 -3.55 14.42 13.66
N GLN A 682 -4.02 13.78 14.74
CA GLN A 682 -5.09 12.77 14.71
C GLN A 682 -6.49 13.40 14.83
N GLY A 683 -6.57 14.67 15.22
CA GLY A 683 -7.80 15.47 15.17
C GLY A 683 -8.32 15.91 16.55
N PRO A 684 -9.62 16.28 16.65
CA PRO A 684 -10.22 16.73 17.90
C PRO A 684 -10.42 15.60 18.92
N ILE A 685 -10.49 15.97 20.20
CA ILE A 685 -10.85 15.08 21.32
C ILE A 685 -12.14 15.56 21.98
N ASP A 686 -12.90 14.65 22.57
CA ASP A 686 -14.21 14.96 23.18
C ASP A 686 -14.08 15.46 24.63
N ASP A 687 -13.18 14.86 25.41
CA ASP A 687 -12.95 15.22 26.80
C ASP A 687 -11.91 16.35 26.92
N TRP A 688 -12.36 17.53 27.34
CA TRP A 688 -11.51 18.69 27.57
C TRP A 688 -12.08 19.59 28.68
N GLU A 689 -11.18 20.34 29.32
CA GLU A 689 -11.54 21.34 30.33
C GLU A 689 -10.85 22.67 30.03
N ALA A 690 -11.60 23.77 30.08
CA ALA A 690 -11.04 25.11 29.92
C ALA A 690 -10.46 25.65 31.24
N ASN A 691 -9.38 26.43 31.15
CA ASN A 691 -8.93 27.25 32.28
C ASN A 691 -9.89 28.43 32.53
N ASP A 692 -9.86 29.02 33.73
CA ASP A 692 -10.55 30.30 33.98
C ASP A 692 -9.92 31.40 33.13
N GLN A 693 -10.70 32.07 32.28
CA GLN A 693 -10.22 33.08 31.35
C GLN A 693 -10.08 34.48 31.99
N ARG A 694 -10.70 34.72 33.16
CA ARG A 694 -10.71 36.04 33.82
C ARG A 694 -9.31 36.58 34.20
N PRO A 695 -8.32 35.75 34.59
CA PRO A 695 -6.95 36.21 34.83
C PRO A 695 -6.30 36.92 33.63
N LEU A 696 -6.74 36.65 32.39
CA LEU A 696 -6.25 37.33 31.18
C LEU A 696 -6.44 38.86 31.25
N ARG A 697 -7.41 39.35 32.03
CA ARG A 697 -7.64 40.80 32.23
C ARG A 697 -6.51 41.50 32.98
N HIS A 698 -5.68 40.74 33.68
CA HIS A 698 -4.65 41.28 34.59
C HIS A 698 -3.23 40.81 34.25
N VAL A 699 -3.08 39.85 33.33
CA VAL A 699 -1.78 39.27 32.96
C VAL A 699 -0.84 40.27 32.31
N VAL A 700 -1.38 41.24 31.54
CA VAL A 700 -0.59 42.34 30.95
C VAL A 700 -0.64 43.54 31.91
N PRO A 701 0.51 44.00 32.44
CA PRO A 701 0.54 45.15 33.32
C PRO A 701 0.09 46.43 32.61
N GLU A 702 -0.69 47.27 33.29
CA GLU A 702 -1.07 48.60 32.79
C GLU A 702 0.15 49.49 32.51
N ASN A 703 1.22 49.32 33.28
CA ASN A 703 2.49 49.95 32.96
C ASN A 703 3.14 49.21 31.78
N ARG A 704 3.01 49.80 30.60
CA ARG A 704 3.53 49.31 29.32
C ARG A 704 5.01 48.94 29.28
N LEU A 705 5.84 49.47 30.19
CA LEU A 705 7.27 49.14 30.27
C LEU A 705 7.55 47.86 31.07
N ARG A 706 6.57 47.32 31.80
CA ARG A 706 6.77 46.10 32.59
C ARG A 706 6.59 44.85 31.73
N LEU A 707 7.43 43.85 31.99
CA LEU A 707 7.37 42.55 31.35
C LEU A 707 6.28 41.67 31.99
N TYR A 708 5.84 40.67 31.25
CA TYR A 708 4.92 39.61 31.66
C TYR A 708 5.26 38.33 30.89
N ASP A 709 4.81 37.17 31.38
CA ASP A 709 5.06 35.89 30.74
C ASP A 709 3.96 35.57 29.70
N MET A 710 4.32 35.59 28.42
CA MET A 710 3.41 35.20 27.33
C MET A 710 2.94 33.74 27.45
N ARG A 711 3.71 32.86 28.09
CA ARG A 711 3.31 31.46 28.31
C ARG A 711 2.13 31.34 29.27
N GLU A 712 1.95 32.28 30.21
CA GLU A 712 0.75 32.31 31.05
C GLU A 712 -0.51 32.60 30.23
N ILE A 713 -0.41 33.47 29.22
CA ILE A 713 -1.51 33.74 28.29
C ILE A 713 -1.84 32.49 27.48
N ILE A 714 -0.83 31.84 26.88
CA ILE A 714 -1.00 30.61 26.10
C ILE A 714 -1.67 29.52 26.95
N ARG A 715 -1.14 29.27 28.16
CA ARG A 715 -1.69 28.27 29.10
C ARG A 715 -3.13 28.59 29.50
N THR A 716 -3.46 29.87 29.68
CA THR A 716 -4.82 30.27 30.08
C THR A 716 -5.81 30.12 28.93
N ILE A 717 -5.44 30.45 27.69
CA ILE A 717 -6.32 30.31 26.52
C ILE A 717 -6.56 28.83 26.19
N ALA A 718 -5.53 28.00 26.28
CA ALA A 718 -5.57 26.59 25.97
C ALA A 718 -6.44 25.77 26.95
N ASP A 719 -6.92 24.62 26.48
CA ASP A 719 -7.49 23.59 27.34
C ASP A 719 -6.41 23.08 28.32
N ARG A 720 -6.82 22.64 29.52
CA ARG A 720 -5.92 22.11 30.54
C ARG A 720 -5.07 20.97 29.98
N ASP A 721 -3.79 20.97 30.36
CA ASP A 721 -2.79 19.97 29.96
C ASP A 721 -2.58 19.80 28.44
N SER A 722 -3.14 20.69 27.61
CA SER A 722 -3.06 20.59 26.15
C SER A 722 -1.86 21.30 25.53
N VAL A 723 -1.10 22.10 26.28
CA VAL A 723 0.06 22.83 25.74
C VAL A 723 1.24 21.88 25.53
N LEU A 724 1.86 21.95 24.36
CA LEU A 724 3.15 21.33 24.05
C LEU A 724 4.02 22.36 23.31
N GLU A 725 4.98 22.96 24.03
CA GLU A 725 5.92 23.93 23.45
C GLU A 725 7.02 23.21 22.65
N ILE A 726 7.32 23.74 21.47
CA ILE A 726 8.29 23.19 20.52
C ILE A 726 9.48 24.15 20.45
N ARG A 727 10.71 23.62 20.56
CA ARG A 727 11.97 24.38 20.51
C ARG A 727 12.03 25.52 21.53
N GLU A 728 11.66 25.26 22.79
CA GLU A 728 11.60 26.28 23.85
C GLU A 728 12.90 27.12 23.96
N LYS A 729 14.06 26.50 23.72
CA LYS A 729 15.39 27.10 23.91
C LYS A 729 16.04 27.68 22.65
N PHE A 730 15.44 27.49 21.47
CA PHE A 730 15.93 28.05 20.20
C PHE A 730 14.95 29.13 19.70
N GLY A 731 15.48 30.17 19.02
CA GLY A 731 14.65 31.26 18.48
C GLY A 731 13.72 31.87 19.52
N VAL A 732 14.23 32.07 20.76
CA VAL A 732 13.43 32.33 21.96
C VAL A 732 12.57 33.61 21.91
N GLY A 733 12.80 34.48 20.94
CA GLY A 733 11.96 35.64 20.63
C GLY A 733 10.57 35.27 20.11
N VAL A 734 10.42 34.09 19.52
CA VAL A 734 9.15 33.53 19.04
C VAL A 734 8.89 32.19 19.75
N ILE A 735 7.77 32.14 20.47
CA ILE A 735 7.25 30.93 21.11
C ILE A 735 6.42 30.18 20.07
N THR A 736 6.65 28.88 19.95
CA THR A 736 5.87 27.98 19.09
C THR A 736 5.34 26.83 19.92
N ALA A 737 4.04 26.56 19.86
CA ALA A 737 3.45 25.48 20.66
C ALA A 737 2.23 24.88 19.96
N PHE A 738 1.95 23.61 20.20
CA PHE A 738 0.62 23.04 19.94
C PHE A 738 -0.25 23.17 21.18
N ILE A 739 -1.53 23.50 20.98
CA ILE A 739 -2.56 23.60 22.02
C ILE A 739 -3.85 22.94 21.56
N ARG A 740 -4.83 22.84 22.47
CA ARG A 740 -6.23 22.61 22.10
C ARG A 740 -7.14 23.73 22.61
N VAL A 741 -8.20 24.00 21.86
CA VAL A 741 -9.33 24.85 22.30
C VAL A 741 -10.62 24.10 21.99
N GLU A 742 -11.36 23.73 23.03
CA GLU A 742 -12.54 22.86 22.93
C GLU A 742 -12.21 21.52 22.26
N GLY A 743 -11.08 20.92 22.65
CA GLY A 743 -10.58 19.65 22.13
C GLY A 743 -9.97 19.74 20.73
N ARG A 744 -10.11 20.86 20.01
CA ARG A 744 -9.61 21.03 18.63
C ARG A 744 -8.14 21.47 18.61
N PRO A 745 -7.27 20.83 17.81
CA PRO A 745 -5.85 21.15 17.77
C PRO A 745 -5.59 22.50 17.09
N MET A 746 -4.62 23.26 17.61
CA MET A 746 -4.13 24.50 17.02
C MET A 746 -2.62 24.65 17.23
N GLY A 747 -1.94 25.28 16.27
CA GLY A 747 -0.59 25.80 16.46
C GLY A 747 -0.65 27.22 17.04
N VAL A 748 0.30 27.58 17.88
CA VAL A 748 0.47 28.93 18.43
C VAL A 748 1.82 29.48 18.02
N ILE A 749 1.82 30.70 17.49
CA ILE A 749 3.03 31.55 17.41
C ILE A 749 2.82 32.76 18.32
N ALA A 750 3.82 33.10 19.13
CA ALA A 750 3.72 34.25 20.03
C ALA A 750 5.04 34.97 20.21
N ASN A 751 5.02 36.30 20.32
CA ASN A 751 6.23 37.04 20.67
C ASN A 751 6.55 36.86 22.16
N ASN A 752 7.84 36.70 22.50
CA ASN A 752 8.31 36.61 23.88
C ASN A 752 8.81 37.98 24.38
N PRO A 753 8.07 38.70 25.25
CA PRO A 753 8.50 40.01 25.74
C PRO A 753 9.81 39.98 26.54
N HIS A 754 10.19 38.83 27.11
CA HIS A 754 11.45 38.68 27.86
C HIS A 754 12.70 38.65 26.95
N HIS A 755 12.54 38.48 25.63
CA HIS A 755 13.64 38.49 24.68
C HIS A 755 13.50 39.68 23.72
N LEU A 756 14.46 40.61 23.75
CA LEU A 756 14.45 41.81 22.88
C LEU A 756 13.11 42.57 22.90
N ALA A 757 12.42 42.55 24.04
CA ALA A 757 11.08 43.11 24.21
C ALA A 757 10.03 42.54 23.23
N GLY A 758 10.21 41.32 22.70
CA GLY A 758 9.32 40.69 21.71
C GLY A 758 9.69 40.97 20.25
N ALA A 759 10.85 41.60 19.99
CA ALA A 759 11.34 41.78 18.63
C ALA A 759 11.68 40.42 18.00
N ILE A 760 11.48 40.31 16.69
CA ILE A 760 11.79 39.10 15.91
C ILE A 760 13.21 39.24 15.35
N ASP A 761 14.11 38.35 15.76
CA ASP A 761 15.47 38.20 15.24
C ASP A 761 15.57 37.05 14.22
N SER A 762 16.77 36.75 13.71
CA SER A 762 16.96 35.70 12.68
C SER A 762 16.42 34.33 13.14
N ASP A 763 16.83 33.87 14.31
CA ASP A 763 16.44 32.55 14.83
C ASP A 763 14.94 32.48 15.13
N GLY A 764 14.38 33.55 15.71
CA GLY A 764 12.93 33.66 15.92
C GLY A 764 12.13 33.65 14.62
N ALA A 765 12.65 34.28 13.57
CA ALA A 765 12.02 34.28 12.25
C ALA A 765 12.06 32.90 11.58
N ASP A 766 13.17 32.18 11.65
CA ASP A 766 13.30 30.83 11.10
C ASP A 766 12.34 29.86 11.82
N LYS A 767 12.40 29.85 13.16
CA LYS A 767 11.51 29.05 14.01
C LYS A 767 10.03 29.33 13.72
N GLY A 768 9.65 30.61 13.65
CA GLY A 768 8.27 31.01 13.37
C GLY A 768 7.82 30.59 11.97
N ALA A 769 8.66 30.81 10.95
CA ALA A 769 8.34 30.44 9.56
C ALA A 769 8.16 28.92 9.39
N ARG A 770 9.09 28.11 9.95
CA ARG A 770 8.98 26.66 9.92
C ARG A 770 7.71 26.16 10.61
N PHE A 771 7.37 26.72 11.77
CA PHE A 771 6.19 26.29 12.51
C PHE A 771 4.88 26.63 11.80
N ILE A 772 4.80 27.81 11.15
CA ILE A 772 3.66 28.16 10.28
C ILE A 772 3.53 27.14 9.14
N GLN A 773 4.65 26.81 8.47
CA GLN A 773 4.64 25.84 7.37
C GLN A 773 4.21 24.43 7.84
N LEU A 774 4.69 23.99 9.01
CA LEU A 774 4.30 22.71 9.62
C LEU A 774 2.79 22.68 9.89
N CYS A 775 2.25 23.71 10.51
CA CYS A 775 0.82 23.81 10.77
C CYS A 775 0.01 23.78 9.47
N ASP A 776 0.45 24.53 8.46
CA ASP A 776 -0.25 24.57 7.17
C ASP A 776 -0.21 23.24 6.43
N ALA A 777 0.94 22.55 6.44
CA ALA A 777 1.13 21.27 5.77
C ALA A 777 0.12 20.22 6.23
N PHE A 778 -0.34 20.30 7.48
CA PHE A 778 -1.26 19.37 8.12
C PHE A 778 -2.62 19.97 8.48
N ASP A 779 -3.00 21.11 7.89
CA ASP A 779 -4.30 21.78 8.11
C ASP A 779 -4.59 22.11 9.60
N ILE A 780 -3.57 22.37 10.40
CA ILE A 780 -3.70 22.78 11.80
C ILE A 780 -3.83 24.32 11.87
N PRO A 781 -4.96 24.88 12.35
CA PRO A 781 -5.14 26.33 12.45
C PRO A 781 -4.12 27.01 13.38
N VAL A 782 -3.73 28.23 13.03
CA VAL A 782 -2.69 28.98 13.74
C VAL A 782 -3.31 30.11 14.56
N LEU A 783 -2.99 30.18 15.85
CA LEU A 783 -3.22 31.33 16.73
C LEU A 783 -1.94 32.16 16.80
N SER A 784 -2.03 33.45 16.47
CA SER A 784 -0.92 34.39 16.53
C SER A 784 -1.13 35.41 17.65
N LEU A 785 -0.32 35.32 18.72
CA LEU A 785 -0.36 36.22 19.87
C LEU A 785 0.75 37.27 19.76
N MET A 786 0.37 38.53 19.57
CA MET A 786 1.28 39.58 19.11
C MET A 786 1.62 40.58 20.23
N ASP A 787 2.91 40.68 20.55
CA ASP A 787 3.52 41.75 21.34
C ASP A 787 4.88 42.09 20.73
N CYS A 788 4.82 42.59 19.50
CA CYS A 788 5.97 42.77 18.63
C CYS A 788 6.29 44.27 18.44
N PRO A 789 7.46 44.74 18.88
CA PRO A 789 7.94 46.10 18.60
C PRO A 789 8.54 46.25 17.18
N GLY A 790 8.54 45.19 16.37
CA GLY A 790 9.11 45.15 15.03
C GLY A 790 10.08 43.98 14.85
N MET A 791 10.69 43.91 13.65
CA MET A 791 11.91 43.12 13.45
C MET A 791 13.05 43.74 14.26
N MET A 792 13.98 42.92 14.74
CA MET A 792 15.20 43.43 15.35
C MET A 792 15.96 44.27 14.33
N VAL A 793 16.65 45.32 14.76
CA VAL A 793 17.40 46.21 13.84
C VAL A 793 18.76 46.54 14.43
N GLY A 794 19.75 46.70 13.56
CA GLY A 794 21.10 47.10 13.95
C GLY A 794 22.17 46.35 13.18
N PRO A 795 23.36 46.95 13.00
CA PRO A 795 24.40 46.38 12.14
C PRO A 795 24.84 44.97 12.55
N ASP A 796 24.75 44.63 13.84
CA ASP A 796 25.15 43.31 14.33
C ASP A 796 24.17 42.21 13.92
N VAL A 797 22.86 42.46 14.05
CA VAL A 797 21.83 41.52 13.60
C VAL A 797 21.74 41.46 12.07
N GLU A 798 22.04 42.55 11.37
CA GLU A 798 22.09 42.49 9.89
C GLU A 798 23.20 41.56 9.38
N ARG A 799 24.29 41.35 10.13
CA ARG A 799 25.34 40.39 9.77
C ARG A 799 24.89 38.93 9.82
N THR A 800 23.81 38.62 10.55
CA THR A 800 23.21 37.28 10.59
C THR A 800 22.24 37.05 9.43
N ALA A 801 22.33 37.85 8.36
CA ALA A 801 21.44 37.81 7.19
C ALA A 801 19.95 38.03 7.53
N LEU A 802 19.67 38.82 8.58
CA LEU A 802 18.32 39.10 9.11
C LEU A 802 17.28 39.34 8.02
N VAL A 803 17.62 40.13 6.99
CA VAL A 803 16.75 40.41 5.84
C VAL A 803 16.13 39.13 5.26
N ARG A 804 16.90 38.06 5.05
CA ARG A 804 16.38 36.81 4.47
C ARG A 804 15.60 36.00 5.50
N HIS A 805 16.06 35.96 6.74
CA HIS A 805 15.37 35.25 7.82
C HIS A 805 13.98 35.83 8.08
N CYS A 806 13.86 37.14 8.28
CA CYS A 806 12.58 37.82 8.51
C CYS A 806 11.59 37.62 7.34
N VAL A 807 12.06 37.66 6.10
CA VAL A 807 11.19 37.49 4.91
C VAL A 807 10.62 36.06 4.82
N ARG A 808 11.22 35.05 5.45
CA ARG A 808 10.64 33.69 5.50
C ARG A 808 9.27 33.68 6.19
N MET A 809 9.09 34.44 7.26
CA MET A 809 7.78 34.56 7.92
C MET A 809 6.74 35.23 7.03
N PHE A 810 7.13 36.23 6.25
CA PHE A 810 6.23 36.85 5.26
C PHE A 810 5.79 35.84 4.20
N ASN A 811 6.72 35.07 3.63
CA ASN A 811 6.40 34.08 2.61
C ASN A 811 5.53 32.94 3.17
N ALA A 812 5.87 32.40 4.35
CA ALA A 812 5.10 31.34 4.99
C ALA A 812 3.68 31.83 5.34
N GLY A 813 3.58 33.02 5.93
CA GLY A 813 2.32 33.60 6.37
C GLY A 813 1.40 34.02 5.22
N ALA A 814 1.93 34.64 4.16
CA ALA A 814 1.12 35.12 3.04
C ALA A 814 0.58 33.99 2.15
N ASN A 815 1.23 32.81 2.17
CA ASN A 815 0.81 31.63 1.39
C ASN A 815 0.11 30.58 2.25
N LEU A 816 -0.16 30.90 3.52
CA LEU A 816 -0.89 30.05 4.44
C LEU A 816 -2.31 29.80 3.90
N THR A 817 -2.70 28.54 3.76
CA THR A 817 -4.05 28.16 3.32
C THR A 817 -4.97 27.79 4.49
N THR A 818 -4.36 27.47 5.62
CA THR A 818 -5.03 27.14 6.88
C THR A 818 -5.38 28.43 7.65
N PRO A 819 -6.46 28.48 8.44
CA PRO A 819 -6.84 29.71 9.12
C PRO A 819 -5.79 30.22 10.10
N LEU A 820 -5.59 31.54 10.09
CA LEU A 820 -4.84 32.27 11.10
C LEU A 820 -5.79 33.11 11.95
N PHE A 821 -5.61 33.10 13.26
CA PHE A 821 -6.37 33.89 14.23
C PHE A 821 -5.42 34.84 14.95
N GLY A 822 -5.56 36.15 14.73
CA GLY A 822 -4.66 37.16 15.29
C GLY A 822 -5.19 37.79 16.57
N VAL A 823 -4.36 37.86 17.61
CA VAL A 823 -4.65 38.60 18.85
C VAL A 823 -3.47 39.50 19.20
N VAL A 824 -3.66 40.82 19.11
CA VAL A 824 -2.67 41.80 19.56
C VAL A 824 -2.82 42.00 21.07
N VAL A 825 -1.82 41.53 21.82
CA VAL A 825 -1.79 41.56 23.28
C VAL A 825 -1.31 42.91 23.80
N ARG A 826 -0.22 43.44 23.21
CA ARG A 826 0.33 44.76 23.58
C ARG A 826 0.92 45.50 22.38
N LYS A 827 2.18 45.30 22.00
CA LYS A 827 2.79 46.10 20.93
C LYS A 827 2.47 45.53 19.55
N ALA A 828 2.05 46.39 18.63
CA ALA A 828 1.85 46.08 17.22
C ALA A 828 2.58 47.10 16.35
N TYR A 829 3.90 46.93 16.19
CA TYR A 829 4.74 47.90 15.49
C TYR A 829 5.33 47.37 14.18
N GLY A 830 5.25 48.22 13.15
CA GLY A 830 5.95 48.08 11.87
C GLY A 830 5.77 46.71 11.19
N LEU A 831 6.82 46.28 10.49
CA LEU A 831 6.82 45.01 9.73
C LEU A 831 6.82 43.76 10.62
N GLY A 832 7.23 43.86 11.89
CA GLY A 832 7.28 42.70 12.79
C GLY A 832 5.90 42.13 13.08
N VAL A 833 4.96 42.99 13.47
CA VAL A 833 3.56 42.56 13.68
C VAL A 833 2.90 42.12 12.38
N GLN A 834 3.23 42.74 11.25
CA GLN A 834 2.73 42.30 9.95
C GLN A 834 3.16 40.88 9.62
N ALA A 835 4.42 40.51 9.89
CA ALA A 835 4.87 39.14 9.71
C ALA A 835 4.09 38.15 10.60
N MET A 836 3.82 38.52 11.86
CA MET A 836 3.06 37.69 12.79
C MET A 836 1.61 37.45 12.36
N CYS A 837 0.99 38.36 11.61
CA CYS A 837 -0.38 38.19 11.11
C CYS A 837 -0.47 37.68 9.67
N GLY A 838 0.62 37.13 9.12
CA GLY A 838 0.61 36.55 7.78
C GLY A 838 0.87 37.55 6.65
N ALA A 839 1.71 38.56 6.90
CA ALA A 839 2.02 39.70 6.03
C ALA A 839 0.95 40.81 5.95
N SER A 840 -0.27 40.55 6.42
CA SER A 840 -1.33 41.56 6.53
C SER A 840 -2.37 41.11 7.56
N SER A 841 -2.92 42.04 8.35
CA SER A 841 -3.95 41.71 9.35
C SER A 841 -5.27 41.22 8.74
N LEU A 842 -5.44 41.34 7.42
CA LEU A 842 -6.60 40.85 6.67
C LEU A 842 -6.41 39.43 6.12
N VAL A 843 -5.25 38.79 6.35
CA VAL A 843 -5.02 37.38 5.95
C VAL A 843 -5.69 36.42 6.92
N GLY A 844 -5.66 36.74 8.23
CA GLY A 844 -6.32 35.93 9.24
C GLY A 844 -7.84 35.95 9.13
N PHE A 845 -8.48 34.91 9.65
CA PHE A 845 -9.93 34.83 9.79
C PHE A 845 -10.48 35.97 10.66
N PHE A 846 -9.72 36.34 11.70
CA PHE A 846 -9.87 37.60 12.41
C PHE A 846 -8.51 38.11 12.88
N THR A 847 -8.42 39.42 13.13
CA THR A 847 -7.36 40.06 13.92
C THR A 847 -7.99 41.00 14.95
N VAL A 848 -7.99 40.60 16.22
CA VAL A 848 -8.52 41.40 17.34
C VAL A 848 -7.39 41.94 18.22
N ALA A 849 -7.68 42.92 19.06
CA ALA A 849 -6.72 43.50 19.99
C ALA A 849 -7.25 43.51 21.42
N TRP A 850 -6.36 43.46 22.41
CA TRP A 850 -6.69 43.73 23.81
C TRP A 850 -6.63 45.24 24.10
N PRO A 851 -7.25 45.73 25.19
CA PRO A 851 -7.24 47.16 25.52
C PRO A 851 -5.84 47.71 25.80
N THR A 852 -4.91 46.83 26.20
CA THR A 852 -3.49 47.12 26.41
C THR A 852 -2.71 47.28 25.11
N ALA A 853 -3.30 46.99 23.96
CA ALA A 853 -2.61 47.06 22.70
C ALA A 853 -2.34 48.50 22.23
N GLU A 854 -1.20 48.68 21.58
CA GLU A 854 -0.73 49.95 21.02
C GLU A 854 -0.14 49.76 19.61
N PHE A 855 -0.56 50.61 18.68
CA PHE A 855 -0.26 50.52 17.26
C PHE A 855 0.61 51.70 16.80
N ALA A 856 1.70 51.42 16.10
CA ALA A 856 2.58 52.44 15.54
C ALA A 856 3.41 51.90 14.37
N GLY A 857 3.78 52.76 13.42
CA GLY A 857 4.67 52.34 12.31
C GLY A 857 6.11 52.04 12.77
N MET A 858 6.53 52.63 13.88
CA MET A 858 7.83 52.43 14.55
C MET A 858 7.69 52.82 16.02
N ASN A 859 8.76 52.67 16.82
CA ASN A 859 8.78 53.17 18.19
C ASN A 859 8.28 54.64 18.27
N ILE A 860 7.35 54.91 19.20
CA ILE A 860 6.60 56.17 19.28
C ILE A 860 7.52 57.36 19.59
N GLU A 861 8.47 57.21 20.52
CA GLU A 861 9.46 58.26 20.79
C GLU A 861 10.32 58.57 19.56
N GLY A 862 10.75 57.53 18.84
CA GLY A 862 11.50 57.64 17.59
C GLY A 862 10.68 58.38 16.52
N SER A 863 9.41 58.02 16.36
CA SER A 863 8.49 58.65 15.41
C SER A 863 8.33 60.15 15.67
N VAL A 864 8.15 60.56 16.94
CA VAL A 864 8.05 61.98 17.30
C VAL A 864 9.37 62.72 17.04
N LYS A 865 10.52 62.12 17.39
CA LYS A 865 11.84 62.72 17.13
C LYS A 865 12.10 62.95 15.64
N LEU A 866 11.72 61.98 14.80
CA LEU A 866 11.90 62.05 13.35
C LEU A 866 10.89 62.99 12.69
N GLY A 867 9.61 62.84 13.01
CA GLY A 867 8.50 63.58 12.40
C GLY A 867 8.48 65.07 12.75
N TYR A 868 8.97 65.44 13.94
CA TYR A 868 8.99 66.83 14.44
C TYR A 868 10.39 67.36 14.70
N ARG A 869 11.40 66.81 14.01
CA ARG A 869 12.81 67.18 14.24
C ARG A 869 13.06 68.68 14.09
N LYS A 870 12.45 69.31 13.07
CA LYS A 870 12.68 70.72 12.75
C LYS A 870 12.05 71.62 13.81
N GLU A 871 10.84 71.29 14.24
CA GLU A 871 10.07 72.00 15.26
C GLU A 871 10.74 71.90 16.62
N LEU A 872 11.17 70.70 17.02
CA LEU A 872 11.88 70.50 18.28
C LEU A 872 13.26 71.18 18.28
N ALA A 873 13.98 71.15 17.15
CA ALA A 873 15.26 71.85 17.02
C ALA A 873 15.13 73.37 17.04
N ALA A 874 13.97 73.92 16.64
CA ALA A 874 13.70 75.35 16.66
C ALA A 874 13.45 75.91 18.08
N ILE A 875 13.15 75.06 19.07
CA ILE A 875 13.02 75.46 20.48
C ILE A 875 14.42 75.55 21.08
N GLU A 876 14.88 76.75 21.45
CA GLU A 876 16.24 76.97 21.96
C GLU A 876 16.46 76.45 23.39
N ASP A 877 15.45 76.61 24.27
CA ASP A 877 15.50 76.14 25.66
C ASP A 877 15.42 74.59 25.71
N PRO A 878 16.44 73.91 26.25
CA PRO A 878 16.44 72.46 26.39
C PRO A 878 15.27 71.91 27.21
N GLU A 879 14.80 72.65 28.22
CA GLU A 879 13.73 72.19 29.11
C GLU A 879 12.36 72.34 28.45
N GLU A 880 12.09 73.48 27.80
CA GLU A 880 10.92 73.67 26.94
C GLU A 880 10.85 72.62 25.82
N ARG A 881 11.99 72.32 25.16
CA ARG A 881 12.07 71.29 24.13
C ARG A 881 11.74 69.90 24.69
N ARG A 882 12.24 69.57 25.88
CA ARG A 882 11.96 68.30 26.56
C ARG A 882 10.46 68.16 26.87
N LEU A 883 9.85 69.20 27.44
CA LEU A 883 8.42 69.22 27.76
C LEU A 883 7.54 69.11 26.51
N GLU A 884 7.87 69.82 25.43
CA GLU A 884 7.14 69.72 24.17
C GLU A 884 7.30 68.33 23.52
N PHE A 885 8.50 67.75 23.59
CA PHE A 885 8.72 66.38 23.16
C PHE A 885 7.86 65.39 23.95
N GLU A 886 7.85 65.48 25.28
CA GLU A 886 7.04 64.64 26.16
C GLU A 886 5.53 64.81 25.90
N ASN A 887 5.06 66.05 25.67
CA ASN A 887 3.67 66.32 25.31
C ASN A 887 3.27 65.66 23.99
N ARG A 888 4.13 65.73 22.97
CA ARG A 888 3.89 65.07 21.67
C ARG A 888 3.91 63.56 21.79
N VAL A 889 4.84 63.02 22.56
CA VAL A 889 4.92 61.59 22.86
C VAL A 889 3.65 61.12 23.58
N ALA A 890 3.19 61.85 24.61
CA ALA A 890 1.94 61.52 25.31
C ALA A 890 0.71 61.54 24.39
N ARG A 891 0.61 62.51 23.48
CA ARG A 891 -0.47 62.53 22.47
C ARG A 891 -0.38 61.37 21.48
N ALA A 892 0.82 61.07 20.99
CA ALA A 892 1.04 59.94 20.09
C ALA A 892 0.68 58.61 20.78
N TYR A 893 0.98 58.48 22.08
CA TYR A 893 0.55 57.34 22.89
C TYR A 893 -0.96 57.23 23.01
N GLU A 894 -1.65 58.33 23.29
CA GLU A 894 -3.11 58.32 23.37
C GLU A 894 -3.72 57.83 22.04
N ASN A 895 -3.23 58.34 20.91
CA ASN A 895 -3.70 57.93 19.59
C ASN A 895 -3.35 56.47 19.24
N ALA A 896 -2.24 55.96 19.75
CA ALA A 896 -1.76 54.60 19.48
C ALA A 896 -2.56 53.52 20.22
N LYS A 897 -3.25 53.85 21.31
CA LYS A 897 -4.09 52.89 22.05
C LYS A 897 -5.08 52.20 21.12
N ALA A 898 -5.27 50.89 21.29
CA ALA A 898 -6.12 50.06 20.44
C ALA A 898 -7.52 50.67 20.20
N ILE A 899 -8.16 51.19 21.25
CA ILE A 899 -9.49 51.82 21.17
C ILE A 899 -9.56 53.04 20.25
N ASN A 900 -8.45 53.76 20.08
CA ASN A 900 -8.35 54.95 19.24
C ASN A 900 -7.81 54.58 17.85
N ALA A 901 -6.84 53.67 17.80
CA ALA A 901 -6.23 53.19 16.56
C ALA A 901 -7.21 52.35 15.71
N SER A 902 -8.16 51.64 16.33
CA SER A 902 -9.14 50.79 15.63
C SER A 902 -9.99 51.57 14.60
N ALA A 903 -10.27 52.85 14.85
CA ALA A 903 -10.98 53.71 13.92
C ALA A 903 -10.24 53.92 12.58
N GLY A 904 -8.92 53.69 12.56
CA GLY A 904 -8.09 53.71 11.36
C GLY A 904 -8.17 52.42 10.51
N GLY A 905 -8.89 51.39 10.98
CA GLY A 905 -8.96 50.08 10.35
C GLY A 905 -7.74 49.19 10.61
N GLY A 906 -7.79 47.95 10.12
CA GLY A 906 -6.69 46.98 10.23
C GLY A 906 -6.78 46.02 11.43
N ILE A 907 -7.80 46.14 12.28
CA ILE A 907 -8.21 45.15 13.28
C ILE A 907 -9.75 45.07 13.30
N ASP A 908 -10.29 43.93 13.68
CA ASP A 908 -11.74 43.67 13.65
C ASP A 908 -12.46 44.15 14.90
N ASP A 909 -11.81 44.08 16.08
CA ASP A 909 -12.37 44.54 17.34
C ASP A 909 -11.28 44.78 18.41
N VAL A 910 -11.63 45.52 19.46
CA VAL A 910 -10.87 45.62 20.71
C VAL A 910 -11.67 44.92 21.81
N ILE A 911 -11.23 43.73 22.20
CA ILE A 911 -12.03 42.79 23.01
C ILE A 911 -11.63 42.78 24.48
N ASP A 912 -12.52 42.30 25.35
CA ASP A 912 -12.14 41.88 26.71
C ASP A 912 -11.15 40.69 26.59
N PRO A 913 -9.96 40.72 27.22
CA PRO A 913 -9.02 39.60 27.19
C PRO A 913 -9.64 38.25 27.56
N ALA A 914 -10.61 38.22 28.48
CA ALA A 914 -11.30 37.00 28.88
C ALA A 914 -12.21 36.40 27.77
N ALA A 915 -12.56 37.18 26.74
CA ALA A 915 -13.33 36.73 25.59
C ALA A 915 -12.48 36.08 24.49
N THR A 916 -11.15 36.13 24.58
CA THR A 916 -10.23 35.62 23.55
C THR A 916 -10.52 34.16 23.16
N ARG A 917 -10.74 33.29 24.16
CA ARG A 917 -11.04 31.88 23.91
C ARG A 917 -12.37 31.67 23.18
N ASP A 918 -13.40 32.46 23.51
CA ASP A 918 -14.70 32.37 22.83
C ASP A 918 -14.57 32.82 21.36
N TRP A 919 -13.85 33.91 21.08
CA TRP A 919 -13.55 34.33 19.71
C TRP A 919 -12.92 33.21 18.87
N ILE A 920 -11.93 32.51 19.44
CA ILE A 920 -11.28 31.37 18.80
C ILE A 920 -12.28 30.22 18.59
N ALA A 921 -12.96 29.78 19.66
CA ALA A 921 -13.89 28.65 19.62
C ALA A 921 -15.03 28.86 18.61
N GLN A 922 -15.67 30.04 18.63
CA GLN A 922 -16.76 30.36 17.72
C GLN A 922 -16.28 30.44 16.27
N SER A 923 -15.04 30.88 16.03
CA SER A 923 -14.47 30.96 14.69
C SER A 923 -14.09 29.57 14.15
N LEU A 924 -13.51 28.71 14.98
CA LEU A 924 -13.26 27.31 14.63
C LEU A 924 -14.55 26.59 14.21
N ARG A 925 -15.69 26.88 14.83
CA ARG A 925 -17.00 26.29 14.46
C ARG A 925 -17.53 26.75 13.10
N ARG A 926 -17.04 27.86 12.57
CA ARG A 926 -17.44 28.44 11.27
C ARG A 926 -16.54 27.99 10.11
N MET A 927 -15.46 27.29 10.42
CA MET A 927 -14.55 26.76 9.41
C MET A 927 -15.23 25.67 8.58
N PRO A 928 -15.13 25.72 7.23
CA PRO A 928 -15.50 24.57 6.40
C PRO A 928 -14.68 23.31 6.79
N PRO A 929 -15.20 22.11 6.49
CA PRO A 929 -14.43 20.88 6.58
C PRO A 929 -13.14 20.98 5.78
N VAL A 930 -12.07 20.37 6.30
CA VAL A 930 -10.78 20.27 5.60
C VAL A 930 -10.97 19.40 4.34
N PRO A 931 -10.58 19.88 3.14
CA PRO A 931 -10.65 19.08 1.93
C PRO A 931 -9.78 17.82 2.04
N GLN A 932 -10.29 16.67 1.57
CA GLN A 932 -9.47 15.46 1.48
C GLN A 932 -8.38 15.67 0.42
N ARG A 933 -7.11 15.49 0.80
CA ARG A 933 -5.96 15.69 -0.07
C ARG A 933 -5.37 14.36 -0.54
N THR A 934 -5.10 14.25 -1.84
CA THR A 934 -4.34 13.14 -2.43
C THR A 934 -2.84 13.43 -2.50
N GLU A 935 -2.44 14.68 -2.36
CA GLU A 935 -1.07 15.17 -2.50
C GLU A 935 -0.64 16.06 -1.31
N LYS A 936 0.67 16.30 -1.18
CA LYS A 936 1.22 17.22 -0.16
C LYS A 936 0.97 18.68 -0.54
N LYS A 937 0.79 19.56 0.45
CA LYS A 937 0.77 21.02 0.23
C LYS A 937 2.15 21.58 -0.12
N TYR A 938 3.19 21.02 0.49
CA TYR A 938 4.58 21.41 0.29
C TYR A 938 5.39 20.19 -0.16
N PRO A 939 6.41 20.37 -1.01
CA PRO A 939 7.32 19.27 -1.36
C PRO A 939 7.98 18.65 -0.12
N TYR A 940 8.33 19.49 0.85
CA TYR A 940 8.87 19.15 2.18
C TYR A 940 8.62 20.34 3.15
N ILE A 941 8.71 20.07 4.45
CA ILE A 941 8.73 21.10 5.49
C ILE A 941 10.19 21.51 5.70
N ASP A 942 10.44 22.81 5.81
CA ASP A 942 11.79 23.34 6.02
C ASP A 942 12.42 22.73 7.29
N THR A 943 13.67 22.28 7.18
CA THR A 943 14.39 21.65 8.29
C THR A 943 14.97 22.67 9.29
N TRP A 944 15.00 23.96 8.93
CA TRP A 944 15.53 25.04 9.75
C TRP A 944 14.66 25.47 10.91
#